data_AF-A0A924Y009-F1
#
_entry.id   AF-A0A924Y009-F1
#
_cell.length_a   1.000
_cell.length_b   1.000
_cell.length_c   1.000
_cell.angle_alpha   90.00
_cell.angle_beta   90.00
_cell.angle_gamma   90.00
#
_symmetry.space_group_name_H-M   'P 1'
#
loop_
_entity.id
_entity.type
_entity.pdbx_description
1 polymer ?
#
loop_
_entity_poly.entity_id
_entity_poly.type
_entity_poly.pdbx_seq_one_letter_code
_entity_poly.pdbx_strand_id
1 'polypeptide(L)'
;MMPTPISIAIRPFVPGDYERVTEIYNLNFPQHAETVEERRDHDEKRNQKFIHSRYVAGNESGIVIAYGEYSQGPWQFHPQKFGVSIGVHPAFQHQGVGTRLYNFLLIELEKYDPIFLKAYGQEGKIPVLGFLAKNGYEEVMREWESCLDPAGFDFAPYAGIADHIAAQGVVIQTLRELESDPCRDRKLYDLEAQISLDMPSSEASTVPTFHDWKKNTFENPGLIPDGYFVALDTTADNKYVGISQLWASLADKTLYTGATGVLSEYRRRGIALAMKLRAVRYAKDAGVPVVRTWNAQSNLAMLSINEKLGFVKEPAWIEYRRVVRDEPFAIRQATPRDYDAVAGVLNGVWHEFPTTASELRHGDEKRNEKMRHDRFLLEVDGKAVAVGEYSQHMSFYDPYKFQVEVVVLPEFQGRGFGKAMYEHLLAALRPFAPKTLTSGTLADRERAVRFLADRGFTVAQRETTSKCDPAKFDPALYTSELEKVNAQGIVIRTFALLQETDPDVYDKFEALHWQMLHDIPHTEEPTRIPIEEFMKRFDSPRFLPDANFFAVEEASGEYVGVSMLWGSGGNNDLHTGMTGVRESHRKRGIATALKIHALTYARKRGADAVWTSNEVGNVGMLGINFRFGFEKQPEELQYTKTLA
;
A
#
# COMPACT_ATOMS: atom_id res chain seq x y z
N MET A 1 -21.65 -3.97 -47.90
CA MET A 1 -21.20 -5.37 -48.01
C MET A 1 -20.18 -5.62 -46.92
N MET A 2 -20.42 -6.56 -46.01
CA MET A 2 -19.33 -7.01 -45.12
C MET A 2 -18.33 -7.81 -45.97
N PRO A 3 -17.01 -7.55 -45.87
CA PRO A 3 -16.02 -8.29 -46.64
C PRO A 3 -16.08 -9.78 -46.30
N THR A 4 -16.01 -10.63 -47.32
CA THR A 4 -15.94 -12.09 -47.15
C THR A 4 -14.71 -12.42 -46.29
N PRO A 5 -14.84 -13.24 -45.22
CA PRO A 5 -13.71 -13.55 -44.36
C PRO A 5 -12.60 -14.23 -45.17
N ILE A 6 -11.39 -13.68 -45.17
CA ILE A 6 -10.22 -14.33 -45.80
C ILE A 6 -9.98 -15.70 -45.16
N SER A 7 -9.64 -16.73 -45.93
CA SER A 7 -9.19 -18.01 -45.37
C SER A 7 -7.78 -17.88 -44.78
N ILE A 8 -7.58 -18.38 -43.56
CA ILE A 8 -6.27 -18.36 -42.89
C ILE A 8 -5.92 -19.74 -42.33
N ALA A 9 -4.64 -20.08 -42.35
CA ALA A 9 -4.09 -21.25 -41.67
C ALA A 9 -3.22 -20.79 -40.49
N ILE A 10 -3.53 -21.27 -39.28
CA ILE A 10 -2.77 -20.95 -38.06
C ILE A 10 -1.81 -22.10 -37.78
N ARG A 11 -0.54 -21.78 -37.51
CA ARG A 11 0.49 -22.76 -37.12
C ARG A 11 1.42 -22.21 -36.04
N PRO A 12 2.14 -23.07 -35.30
CA PRO A 12 3.21 -22.62 -34.42
C PRO A 12 4.25 -21.77 -35.15
N PHE A 13 4.78 -20.77 -34.45
CA PHE A 13 5.91 -19.96 -34.89
C PHE A 13 7.17 -20.83 -35.03
N VAL A 14 7.96 -20.57 -36.07
CA VAL A 14 9.26 -21.20 -36.31
C VAL A 14 10.33 -20.12 -36.53
N PRO A 15 11.64 -20.43 -36.41
CA PRO A 15 12.70 -19.43 -36.59
C PRO A 15 12.67 -18.67 -37.93
N GLY A 16 12.15 -19.27 -39.00
CA GLY A 16 11.97 -18.59 -40.29
C GLY A 16 10.92 -17.47 -40.30
N ASP A 17 10.10 -17.36 -39.25
CA ASP A 17 9.03 -16.36 -39.17
C ASP A 17 9.49 -15.04 -38.55
N TYR A 18 10.69 -14.96 -37.94
CA TYR A 18 11.15 -13.76 -37.24
C TYR A 18 11.07 -12.51 -38.13
N GLU A 19 11.57 -12.59 -39.37
CA GLU A 19 11.57 -11.46 -40.30
C GLU A 19 10.16 -10.91 -40.51
N ARG A 20 9.21 -11.80 -40.83
CA ARG A 20 7.85 -11.40 -41.15
C ARG A 20 7.06 -10.94 -39.93
N VAL A 21 7.27 -11.55 -38.77
CA VAL A 21 6.66 -11.11 -37.50
C VAL A 21 7.15 -9.73 -37.10
N THR A 22 8.47 -9.49 -37.21
CA THR A 22 9.10 -8.20 -36.91
C THR A 22 8.58 -7.10 -37.83
N GLU A 23 8.47 -7.39 -39.14
CA GLU A 23 7.88 -6.47 -40.11
C GLU A 23 6.42 -6.11 -39.74
N ILE A 24 5.59 -7.10 -39.43
CA ILE A 24 4.18 -6.87 -39.04
C ILE A 24 4.09 -6.00 -37.79
N TYR A 25 4.96 -6.22 -36.80
CA TYR A 25 5.00 -5.39 -35.59
C TYR A 25 5.39 -3.95 -35.92
N ASN A 26 6.49 -3.74 -36.66
CA ASN A 26 6.99 -2.41 -37.02
C ASN A 26 6.00 -1.62 -37.88
N LEU A 27 5.21 -2.28 -38.73
CA LEU A 27 4.12 -1.64 -39.47
C LEU A 27 2.99 -1.16 -38.56
N ASN A 28 2.76 -1.82 -37.43
CA ASN A 28 1.75 -1.41 -36.46
C ASN A 28 2.28 -0.37 -35.47
N PHE A 29 3.56 -0.41 -35.12
CA PHE A 29 4.20 0.46 -34.12
C PHE A 29 5.53 1.03 -34.64
N PRO A 30 5.51 1.90 -35.67
CA PRO A 30 6.73 2.38 -36.31
C PRO A 30 7.60 3.25 -35.39
N GLN A 31 7.02 3.84 -34.34
CA GLN A 31 7.75 4.62 -33.34
C GLN A 31 8.41 3.77 -32.24
N HIS A 32 8.11 2.46 -32.21
CA HIS A 32 8.60 1.49 -31.24
C HIS A 32 9.22 0.31 -31.99
N ALA A 33 9.87 0.57 -33.12
CA ALA A 33 10.36 -0.48 -33.99
C ALA A 33 11.36 -1.39 -33.28
N GLU A 34 11.32 -2.67 -33.64
CA GLU A 34 12.23 -3.70 -33.17
C GLU A 34 12.99 -4.34 -34.34
N THR A 35 14.13 -4.92 -34.03
CA THR A 35 14.95 -5.73 -34.93
C THR A 35 14.66 -7.23 -34.75
N VAL A 36 15.04 -8.02 -35.75
CA VAL A 36 14.93 -9.49 -35.67
C VAL A 36 15.84 -10.04 -34.58
N GLU A 37 17.02 -9.45 -34.43
CA GLU A 37 18.04 -9.79 -33.46
C GLU A 37 17.52 -9.56 -32.02
N GLU A 38 16.88 -8.42 -31.75
CA GLU A 38 16.26 -8.13 -30.45
C GLU A 38 15.20 -9.17 -30.07
N ARG A 39 14.30 -9.49 -31.00
CA ARG A 39 13.24 -10.49 -30.76
C ARG A 39 13.82 -11.87 -30.49
N ARG A 40 14.86 -12.26 -31.24
CA ARG A 40 15.53 -13.54 -31.07
C ARG A 40 16.26 -13.61 -29.72
N ASP A 41 17.01 -12.58 -29.36
CA ASP A 41 17.72 -12.50 -28.08
C ASP A 41 16.75 -12.60 -26.90
N HIS A 42 15.61 -11.90 -26.97
CA HIS A 42 14.58 -11.97 -25.94
C HIS A 42 13.95 -13.37 -25.82
N ASP A 43 13.66 -14.04 -26.94
CA ASP A 43 13.11 -15.40 -26.92
C ASP A 43 14.15 -16.43 -26.42
N GLU A 44 15.43 -16.29 -26.75
CA GLU A 44 16.52 -17.16 -26.27
C GLU A 44 16.80 -17.00 -24.77
N LYS A 45 16.67 -15.78 -24.23
CA LYS A 45 16.89 -15.50 -22.81
C LYS A 45 15.69 -15.78 -21.92
N ARG A 46 14.51 -16.04 -22.51
CA ARG A 46 13.27 -16.27 -21.77
C ARG A 46 13.44 -17.40 -20.76
N ASN A 47 13.07 -17.15 -19.51
CA ASN A 47 13.06 -18.18 -18.48
C ASN A 47 11.94 -19.19 -18.76
N GLN A 48 12.33 -20.46 -18.96
CA GLN A 48 11.43 -21.56 -19.34
C GLN A 48 10.37 -21.90 -18.29
N LYS A 49 10.49 -21.37 -17.07
CA LYS A 49 9.45 -21.47 -16.03
C LYS A 49 8.16 -20.76 -16.43
N PHE A 50 8.26 -19.69 -17.22
CA PHE A 50 7.12 -18.90 -17.65
C PHE A 50 6.58 -19.44 -18.96
N ILE A 51 5.28 -19.73 -18.99
CA ILE A 51 4.63 -20.24 -20.19
C ILE A 51 4.64 -19.14 -21.26
N HIS A 52 5.09 -19.49 -22.45
CA HIS A 52 5.03 -18.64 -23.63
C HIS A 52 4.79 -19.50 -24.87
N SER A 53 3.96 -19.03 -25.79
CA SER A 53 3.83 -19.62 -27.12
C SER A 53 3.43 -18.54 -28.12
N ARG A 54 3.97 -18.67 -29.34
CA ARG A 54 3.67 -17.79 -30.48
C ARG A 54 3.19 -18.62 -31.66
N TYR A 55 2.20 -18.09 -32.35
CA TYR A 55 1.58 -18.66 -33.54
C TYR A 55 1.53 -17.62 -34.64
N VAL A 56 1.57 -18.08 -35.90
CA VAL A 56 1.44 -17.23 -37.08
C VAL A 56 0.23 -17.66 -37.90
N ALA A 57 -0.43 -16.71 -38.54
CA ALA A 57 -1.52 -16.95 -39.46
C ALA A 57 -1.08 -16.63 -40.89
N GLY A 58 -1.08 -17.66 -41.75
CA GLY A 58 -0.80 -17.55 -43.18
C GLY A 58 -2.08 -17.33 -44.00
N ASN A 59 -1.97 -16.60 -45.11
CA ASN A 59 -3.02 -16.55 -46.14
C ASN A 59 -3.00 -17.82 -47.03
N GLU A 60 -3.89 -17.89 -48.02
CA GLU A 60 -3.97 -19.03 -48.97
C GLU A 60 -2.68 -19.30 -49.74
N SER A 61 -1.81 -18.30 -49.91
CA SER A 61 -0.49 -18.43 -50.53
C SER A 61 0.62 -18.83 -49.56
N GLY A 62 0.29 -19.08 -48.28
CA GLY A 62 1.26 -19.43 -47.23
C GLY A 62 2.04 -18.26 -46.64
N ILE A 63 1.76 -17.02 -47.07
CA ILE A 63 2.43 -15.82 -46.56
C ILE A 63 1.87 -15.49 -45.17
N VAL A 64 2.74 -15.33 -44.18
CA VAL A 64 2.35 -14.89 -42.83
C VAL A 64 1.81 -13.46 -42.88
N ILE A 65 0.58 -13.26 -42.42
CA ILE A 65 -0.13 -11.96 -42.41
C ILE A 65 -0.53 -11.50 -41.01
N ALA A 66 -0.40 -12.36 -40.00
CA ALA A 66 -0.61 -12.01 -38.60
C ALA A 66 0.18 -12.95 -37.68
N TYR A 67 0.38 -12.52 -36.45
CA TYR A 67 0.91 -13.35 -35.37
C TYR A 67 0.12 -13.11 -34.08
N GLY A 68 0.15 -14.10 -33.21
CA GLY A 68 -0.54 -14.09 -31.94
C GLY A 68 0.27 -14.86 -30.91
N GLU A 69 0.31 -14.37 -29.69
CA GLU A 69 1.06 -14.99 -28.62
C GLU A 69 0.33 -14.85 -27.29
N TYR A 70 0.61 -15.80 -26.39
CA TYR A 70 0.34 -15.67 -24.98
C TYR A 70 1.61 -15.85 -24.17
N SER A 71 1.69 -15.17 -23.03
CA SER A 71 2.89 -15.23 -22.18
C SER A 71 2.60 -14.94 -20.70
N GLN A 72 3.43 -15.49 -19.82
CA GLN A 72 3.60 -15.06 -18.44
C GLN A 72 4.84 -14.17 -18.30
N GLY A 73 4.79 -13.20 -17.39
CA GLY A 73 5.90 -12.29 -17.09
C GLY A 73 6.46 -12.50 -15.67
N PRO A 74 7.77 -12.27 -15.46
CA PRO A 74 8.42 -12.49 -14.16
C PRO A 74 8.04 -11.45 -13.09
N TRP A 75 7.58 -10.27 -13.49
CA TRP A 75 7.33 -9.13 -12.59
C TRP A 75 5.91 -9.09 -12.02
N GLN A 76 5.00 -9.91 -12.52
CA GLN A 76 3.60 -10.08 -12.05
C GLN A 76 3.15 -11.53 -12.28
N PHE A 77 3.99 -12.48 -11.89
CA PHE A 77 3.79 -13.89 -12.22
C PHE A 77 2.61 -14.50 -11.45
N HIS A 78 1.77 -15.22 -12.18
CA HIS A 78 0.78 -16.14 -11.63
C HIS A 78 0.54 -17.29 -12.62
N PRO A 79 0.45 -18.55 -12.17
CA PRO A 79 0.37 -19.72 -13.05
C PRO A 79 -0.87 -19.73 -13.97
N GLN A 80 -1.94 -19.03 -13.59
CA GLN A 80 -3.20 -18.94 -14.35
C GLN A 80 -3.50 -17.54 -14.94
N LYS A 81 -2.53 -16.61 -14.94
CA LYS A 81 -2.68 -15.28 -15.58
C LYS A 81 -1.78 -15.18 -16.81
N PHE A 82 -2.31 -14.65 -17.90
CA PHE A 82 -1.61 -14.59 -19.18
C PHE A 82 -1.78 -13.23 -19.85
N GLY A 83 -0.70 -12.68 -20.39
CA GLY A 83 -0.78 -11.65 -21.42
C GLY A 83 -1.09 -12.27 -22.77
N VAL A 84 -1.95 -11.63 -23.55
CA VAL A 84 -2.29 -12.01 -24.93
C VAL A 84 -2.00 -10.84 -25.85
N SER A 85 -1.22 -11.09 -26.90
CA SER A 85 -0.82 -10.09 -27.90
C SER A 85 -1.12 -10.60 -29.29
N ILE A 86 -1.63 -9.73 -30.17
CA ILE A 86 -1.97 -10.04 -31.55
C ILE A 86 -1.52 -8.89 -32.45
N GLY A 87 -0.71 -9.20 -33.45
CA GLY A 87 -0.34 -8.28 -34.52
C GLY A 87 -0.95 -8.75 -35.86
N VAL A 88 -1.73 -7.89 -36.50
CA VAL A 88 -2.25 -8.15 -37.86
C VAL A 88 -1.65 -7.12 -38.80
N HIS A 89 -1.10 -7.58 -39.92
CA HIS A 89 -0.58 -6.71 -40.96
C HIS A 89 -1.65 -5.69 -41.40
N PRO A 90 -1.36 -4.38 -41.51
CA PRO A 90 -2.37 -3.34 -41.75
C PRO A 90 -3.32 -3.63 -42.92
N ALA A 91 -2.79 -4.14 -44.04
CA ALA A 91 -3.60 -4.50 -45.22
C ALA A 91 -4.63 -5.63 -45.00
N PHE A 92 -4.51 -6.41 -43.92
CA PHE A 92 -5.37 -7.56 -43.59
C PHE A 92 -6.22 -7.31 -42.34
N GLN A 93 -6.18 -6.09 -41.78
CA GLN A 93 -7.05 -5.70 -40.67
C GLN A 93 -8.51 -5.62 -41.11
N HIS A 94 -9.44 -5.70 -40.15
CA HIS A 94 -10.90 -5.66 -40.38
C HIS A 94 -11.48 -6.79 -41.27
N GLN A 95 -10.73 -7.88 -41.48
CA GLN A 95 -11.14 -9.02 -42.31
C GLN A 95 -11.33 -10.32 -41.50
N GLY A 96 -11.50 -10.20 -40.17
CA GLY A 96 -11.73 -11.32 -39.25
C GLY A 96 -10.48 -12.09 -38.83
N VAL A 97 -9.29 -11.74 -39.34
CA VAL A 97 -8.01 -12.40 -38.99
C VAL A 97 -7.72 -12.34 -37.48
N GLY A 98 -7.79 -11.14 -36.89
CA GLY A 98 -7.53 -10.95 -35.46
C GLY A 98 -8.50 -11.72 -34.56
N THR A 99 -9.80 -11.74 -34.89
CA THR A 99 -10.80 -12.51 -34.14
C THR A 99 -10.52 -14.01 -34.16
N ARG A 100 -10.19 -14.57 -35.34
CA ARG A 100 -9.88 -16.01 -35.45
C ARG A 100 -8.62 -16.38 -34.68
N LEU A 101 -7.58 -15.55 -34.77
CA LEU A 101 -6.34 -15.78 -34.03
C LEU A 101 -6.56 -15.65 -32.52
N TYR A 102 -7.34 -14.66 -32.07
CA TYR A 102 -7.72 -14.53 -30.66
C TYR A 102 -8.47 -15.75 -30.13
N ASN A 103 -9.50 -16.21 -30.86
CA ASN A 103 -10.27 -17.39 -30.46
C ASN A 103 -9.39 -18.65 -30.42
N PHE A 104 -8.45 -18.79 -31.36
CA PHE A 104 -7.48 -19.87 -31.34
C PHE A 104 -6.58 -19.81 -30.09
N LEU A 105 -6.05 -18.64 -29.74
CA LEU A 105 -5.24 -18.48 -28.53
C LEU A 105 -6.04 -18.79 -27.26
N LEU A 106 -7.33 -18.45 -27.21
CA LEU A 106 -8.19 -18.79 -26.07
C LEU A 106 -8.32 -20.31 -25.91
N ILE A 107 -8.53 -21.06 -27.01
CA ILE A 107 -8.60 -22.52 -26.99
C ILE A 107 -7.26 -23.12 -26.52
N GLU A 108 -6.14 -22.62 -27.05
CA GLU A 108 -4.81 -23.09 -26.61
C GLU A 108 -4.53 -22.82 -25.14
N LEU A 109 -5.09 -21.75 -24.58
CA LEU A 109 -4.95 -21.39 -23.17
C LEU A 109 -5.82 -22.24 -22.24
N GLU A 110 -6.90 -22.90 -22.70
CA GLU A 110 -7.83 -23.65 -21.85
C GLU A 110 -7.12 -24.70 -20.98
N LYS A 111 -6.08 -25.36 -21.52
CA LYS A 111 -5.28 -26.37 -20.81
C LYS A 111 -4.53 -25.84 -19.57
N TYR A 112 -4.35 -24.53 -19.47
CA TYR A 112 -3.71 -23.87 -18.33
C TYR A 112 -4.70 -23.26 -17.34
N ASP A 113 -6.00 -23.51 -17.55
CA ASP A 113 -7.05 -23.09 -16.64
C ASP A 113 -7.01 -21.58 -16.31
N PRO A 114 -6.99 -20.67 -17.31
CA PRO A 114 -6.77 -19.25 -17.06
C PRO A 114 -7.93 -18.67 -16.24
N ILE A 115 -7.58 -17.80 -15.28
CA ILE A 115 -8.53 -16.97 -14.52
C ILE A 115 -8.56 -15.54 -15.05
N PHE A 116 -7.54 -15.15 -15.81
CA PHE A 116 -7.26 -13.75 -16.11
C PHE A 116 -6.43 -13.59 -17.38
N LEU A 117 -6.81 -12.64 -18.24
CA LEU A 117 -6.05 -12.26 -19.42
C LEU A 117 -5.72 -10.76 -19.41
N LYS A 118 -4.48 -10.42 -19.78
CA LYS A 118 -4.05 -9.04 -20.08
C LYS A 118 -3.93 -8.81 -21.56
N ALA A 119 -4.20 -7.59 -21.97
CA ALA A 119 -3.83 -7.08 -23.27
C ALA A 119 -3.48 -5.59 -23.16
N TYR A 120 -2.72 -5.09 -24.13
CA TYR A 120 -2.38 -3.67 -24.20
C TYR A 120 -2.96 -3.06 -25.46
N GLY A 121 -3.43 -1.83 -25.35
CA GLY A 121 -3.85 -1.00 -26.48
C GLY A 121 -3.25 0.39 -26.38
N GLN A 122 -2.89 0.99 -27.50
CA GLN A 122 -2.46 2.38 -27.52
C GLN A 122 -3.68 3.30 -27.73
N GLU A 123 -3.71 4.40 -27.01
CA GLU A 123 -4.67 5.48 -27.22
C GLU A 123 -4.66 5.94 -28.69
N GLY A 124 -5.84 6.21 -29.24
CA GLY A 124 -6.01 6.57 -30.66
C GLY A 124 -6.12 5.38 -31.62
N LYS A 125 -5.70 4.15 -31.24
CA LYS A 125 -5.97 2.94 -32.04
C LYS A 125 -7.39 2.41 -31.80
N ILE A 126 -8.40 3.21 -32.15
CA ILE A 126 -9.83 2.95 -31.87
C ILE A 126 -10.30 1.53 -32.24
N PRO A 127 -9.91 0.93 -33.40
CA PRO A 127 -10.29 -0.45 -33.69
C PRO A 127 -9.80 -1.49 -32.67
N VAL A 128 -8.61 -1.29 -32.10
CA VAL A 128 -8.04 -2.19 -31.07
C VAL A 128 -8.80 -2.04 -29.76
N LEU A 129 -9.08 -0.80 -29.34
CA LEU A 129 -9.84 -0.55 -28.11
C LEU A 129 -11.27 -1.12 -28.22
N GLY A 130 -11.91 -0.96 -29.37
CA GLY A 130 -13.21 -1.57 -29.66
C GLY A 130 -13.18 -3.10 -29.70
N PHE A 131 -12.09 -3.69 -30.21
CA PHE A 131 -11.88 -5.14 -30.18
C PHE A 131 -11.77 -5.67 -28.75
N LEU A 132 -11.00 -4.99 -27.89
CA LEU A 132 -10.84 -5.36 -26.49
C LEU A 132 -12.16 -5.27 -25.73
N ALA A 133 -12.86 -4.13 -25.84
CA ALA A 133 -14.17 -3.95 -25.21
C ALA A 133 -15.19 -5.03 -25.65
N LYS A 134 -15.25 -5.34 -26.95
CA LYS A 134 -16.15 -6.38 -27.49
C LYS A 134 -15.85 -7.77 -26.92
N ASN A 135 -14.61 -8.05 -26.55
CA ASN A 135 -14.20 -9.33 -25.96
C ASN A 135 -14.26 -9.32 -24.42
N GLY A 136 -14.91 -8.33 -23.80
CA GLY A 136 -15.10 -8.28 -22.35
C GLY A 136 -13.85 -7.87 -21.58
N TYR A 137 -12.92 -7.18 -22.23
CA TYR A 137 -11.82 -6.52 -21.52
C TYR A 137 -12.26 -5.17 -20.96
N GLU A 138 -11.80 -4.89 -19.75
CA GLU A 138 -11.98 -3.64 -19.04
C GLU A 138 -10.62 -2.97 -18.86
N GLU A 139 -10.61 -1.63 -18.97
CA GLU A 139 -9.42 -0.84 -18.71
C GLU A 139 -9.06 -0.89 -17.22
N VAL A 140 -7.78 -1.14 -16.90
CA VAL A 140 -7.31 -1.21 -15.50
C VAL A 140 -6.21 -0.22 -15.17
N MET A 141 -5.42 0.19 -16.17
CA MET A 141 -4.34 1.15 -15.98
C MET A 141 -4.03 1.88 -17.28
N ARG A 142 -3.61 3.14 -17.15
CA ARG A 142 -3.04 3.94 -18.24
C ARG A 142 -1.63 4.36 -17.87
N GLU A 143 -0.74 4.32 -18.85
CA GLU A 143 0.62 4.81 -18.76
C GLU A 143 0.83 5.89 -19.81
N TRP A 144 1.22 7.07 -19.36
CA TRP A 144 1.65 8.13 -20.27
C TRP A 144 3.04 7.79 -20.77
N GLU A 145 3.14 7.54 -22.07
CA GLU A 145 4.41 7.67 -22.76
C GLU A 145 4.79 9.15 -22.80
N SER A 146 6.06 9.47 -22.62
CA SER A 146 6.57 10.84 -22.78
C SER A 146 7.94 10.86 -23.41
N CYS A 147 8.16 11.84 -24.28
CA CYS A 147 9.37 12.03 -25.06
C CYS A 147 10.08 13.33 -24.69
N LEU A 148 11.40 13.33 -24.71
CA LEU A 148 12.24 14.52 -24.55
C LEU A 148 13.26 14.57 -25.69
N ASP A 149 13.44 15.74 -26.30
CA ASP A 149 14.61 16.08 -27.12
C ASP A 149 15.75 16.59 -26.20
N PRO A 150 16.82 15.81 -25.99
CA PRO A 150 17.92 16.21 -25.12
C PRO A 150 18.72 17.41 -25.66
N ALA A 151 18.76 17.61 -26.99
CA ALA A 151 19.55 18.67 -27.60
C ALA A 151 19.02 20.06 -27.20
N GLY A 152 17.69 20.21 -27.19
CA GLY A 152 16.98 21.43 -26.80
C GLY A 152 16.92 21.69 -25.29
N PHE A 153 17.37 20.77 -24.44
CA PHE A 153 17.21 20.89 -22.99
C PHE A 153 18.12 21.98 -22.38
N ASP A 154 17.52 22.89 -21.60
CA ASP A 154 18.23 23.92 -20.83
C ASP A 154 18.45 23.47 -19.37
N PHE A 155 19.71 23.42 -18.96
CA PHE A 155 20.11 23.02 -17.61
C PHE A 155 20.17 24.20 -16.64
N ALA A 156 20.16 25.45 -17.12
CA ALA A 156 20.34 26.63 -16.27
C ALA A 156 19.35 26.72 -15.10
N PRO A 157 18.03 26.40 -15.26
CA PRO A 157 17.08 26.43 -14.14
C PRO A 157 17.37 25.42 -13.03
N TYR A 158 18.24 24.45 -13.29
CA TYR A 158 18.57 23.34 -12.38
C TYR A 158 19.98 23.45 -11.81
N ALA A 159 20.65 24.59 -12.00
CA ALA A 159 21.93 24.89 -11.37
C ALA A 159 21.81 24.72 -9.84
N GLY A 160 22.78 24.04 -9.23
CA GLY A 160 22.82 23.80 -7.78
C GLY A 160 22.03 22.58 -7.26
N ILE A 161 21.27 21.87 -8.11
CA ILE A 161 20.59 20.62 -7.67
C ILE A 161 21.61 19.56 -7.23
N ALA A 162 22.73 19.43 -7.95
CA ALA A 162 23.82 18.53 -7.59
C ALA A 162 24.44 18.89 -6.23
N ASP A 163 24.73 20.18 -6.01
CA ASP A 163 25.28 20.65 -4.73
C ASP A 163 24.29 20.46 -3.57
N HIS A 164 22.99 20.66 -3.84
CA HIS A 164 21.93 20.46 -2.85
C HIS A 164 21.83 19.01 -2.37
N ILE A 165 21.94 18.02 -3.26
CA ILE A 165 21.92 16.61 -2.84
C ILE A 165 23.24 16.20 -2.18
N ALA A 166 24.37 16.74 -2.64
CA ALA A 166 25.69 16.49 -2.04
C ALA A 166 25.77 17.02 -0.60
N ALA A 167 25.19 18.20 -0.34
CA ALA A 167 25.08 18.77 1.01
C ALA A 167 24.23 17.92 1.97
N GLN A 168 23.39 17.03 1.44
CA GLN A 168 22.61 16.06 2.21
C GLN A 168 23.33 14.71 2.35
N GLY A 169 24.59 14.61 1.94
CA GLY A 169 25.39 13.38 2.01
C GLY A 169 25.12 12.39 0.87
N VAL A 170 24.42 12.81 -0.19
CA VAL A 170 24.06 11.93 -1.31
C VAL A 170 24.92 12.24 -2.54
N VAL A 171 25.54 11.21 -3.11
CA VAL A 171 26.29 11.29 -4.38
C VAL A 171 25.62 10.40 -5.43
N ILE A 172 25.80 10.72 -6.72
CA ILE A 172 25.28 9.90 -7.82
C ILE A 172 26.45 9.32 -8.61
N GLN A 173 26.51 7.99 -8.68
CA GLN A 173 27.50 7.26 -9.46
C GLN A 173 26.84 6.45 -10.60
N THR A 174 27.61 6.10 -11.63
CA THR A 174 27.17 5.19 -12.68
C THR A 174 27.44 3.73 -12.31
N LEU A 175 26.78 2.79 -13.00
CA LEU A 175 27.06 1.35 -12.84
C LEU A 175 28.54 1.03 -13.11
N ARG A 176 29.17 1.75 -14.05
CA ARG A 176 30.61 1.65 -14.34
C ARG A 176 31.46 2.12 -13.16
N GLU A 177 31.15 3.28 -12.59
CA GLU A 177 31.88 3.84 -11.44
C GLU A 177 31.78 2.95 -10.19
N LEU A 178 30.75 2.10 -10.11
CA LEU A 178 30.52 1.17 -9.01
C LEU A 178 31.18 -0.20 -9.20
N GLU A 179 31.92 -0.45 -10.29
CA GLU A 179 32.59 -1.74 -10.55
C GLU A 179 33.50 -2.22 -9.41
N SER A 180 34.06 -1.29 -8.61
CA SER A 180 34.90 -1.62 -7.47
C SER A 180 34.13 -2.05 -6.21
N ASP A 181 32.81 -1.84 -6.12
CA ASP A 181 32.01 -2.30 -4.99
C ASP A 181 31.73 -3.82 -5.14
N PRO A 182 32.30 -4.68 -4.28
CA PRO A 182 32.16 -6.13 -4.40
C PRO A 182 30.72 -6.61 -4.16
N CYS A 183 29.88 -5.78 -3.52
CA CYS A 183 28.48 -6.08 -3.24
C CYS A 183 27.51 -5.34 -4.17
N ARG A 184 28.01 -4.61 -5.18
CA ARG A 184 27.22 -3.77 -6.11
C ARG A 184 25.97 -4.46 -6.62
N ASP A 185 26.13 -5.63 -7.23
CA ASP A 185 25.03 -6.34 -7.89
C ASP A 185 23.91 -6.68 -6.90
N ARG A 186 24.27 -7.14 -5.70
CA ARG A 186 23.30 -7.47 -4.65
C ARG A 186 22.60 -6.22 -4.13
N LYS A 187 23.36 -5.14 -3.85
CA LYS A 187 22.80 -3.86 -3.40
C LYS A 187 21.83 -3.26 -4.42
N LEU A 188 22.17 -3.34 -5.72
CA LEU A 188 21.30 -2.91 -6.81
C LEU A 188 20.01 -3.72 -6.86
N TYR A 189 20.12 -5.04 -6.78
CA TYR A 189 18.96 -5.92 -6.74
C TYR A 189 18.05 -5.61 -5.55
N ASP A 190 18.61 -5.47 -4.34
CA ASP A 190 17.83 -5.20 -3.13
C ASP A 190 17.14 -3.82 -3.22
N LEU A 191 17.83 -2.81 -3.78
CA LEU A 191 17.27 -1.48 -4.04
C LEU A 191 16.12 -1.53 -5.06
N GLU A 192 16.33 -2.16 -6.21
CA GLU A 192 15.33 -2.24 -7.28
C GLU A 192 14.12 -3.08 -6.85
N ALA A 193 14.33 -4.16 -6.09
CA ALA A 193 13.25 -4.95 -5.50
C ALA A 193 12.36 -4.10 -4.59
N GLN A 194 12.94 -3.28 -3.70
CA GLN A 194 12.17 -2.38 -2.83
C GLN A 194 11.45 -1.29 -3.63
N ILE A 195 12.14 -0.66 -4.59
CA ILE A 195 11.54 0.39 -5.42
C ILE A 195 10.38 -0.17 -6.27
N SER A 196 10.51 -1.39 -6.80
CA SER A 196 9.49 -2.02 -7.65
C SER A 196 8.18 -2.31 -6.91
N LEU A 197 8.24 -2.53 -5.59
CA LEU A 197 7.05 -2.72 -4.76
C LEU A 197 6.26 -1.42 -4.56
N ASP A 198 6.94 -0.27 -4.65
CA ASP A 198 6.34 1.06 -4.51
C ASP A 198 5.89 1.68 -5.85
N MET A 199 6.21 1.05 -6.98
CA MET A 199 5.76 1.52 -8.29
C MET A 199 4.27 1.19 -8.49
N PRO A 200 3.46 2.15 -8.99
CA PRO A 200 2.06 1.86 -9.29
C PRO A 200 1.96 0.72 -10.30
N SER A 201 1.13 -0.27 -9.97
CA SER A 201 0.90 -1.46 -10.78
C SER A 201 -0.59 -1.83 -10.73
N SER A 202 -1.11 -2.42 -11.81
CA SER A 202 -2.48 -2.94 -11.88
C SER A 202 -2.66 -4.24 -11.06
N GLU A 203 -1.56 -4.93 -10.75
CA GLU A 203 -1.52 -6.19 -10.00
C GLU A 203 -0.34 -6.24 -9.03
N ALA A 204 -0.35 -7.23 -8.13
CA ALA A 204 0.78 -7.51 -7.26
C ALA A 204 2.07 -7.78 -8.06
N SER A 205 3.13 -7.06 -7.71
CA SER A 205 4.46 -7.31 -8.26
C SER A 205 5.06 -8.58 -7.67
N THR A 206 5.67 -9.41 -8.51
CA THR A 206 6.54 -10.51 -8.09
C THR A 206 7.99 -10.10 -8.35
N VAL A 207 8.82 -10.11 -7.31
CA VAL A 207 10.25 -9.80 -7.45
C VAL A 207 10.96 -11.01 -8.06
N PRO A 208 11.68 -10.87 -9.19
CA PRO A 208 12.47 -11.94 -9.77
C PRO A 208 13.54 -12.43 -8.81
N THR A 209 14.06 -13.65 -9.01
CA THR A 209 15.23 -14.07 -8.23
C THR A 209 16.44 -13.20 -8.56
N PHE A 210 17.39 -13.09 -7.63
CA PHE A 210 18.65 -12.39 -7.88
C PHE A 210 19.37 -12.91 -9.13
N HIS A 211 19.33 -14.22 -9.37
CA HIS A 211 19.95 -14.82 -10.54
C HIS A 211 19.26 -14.37 -11.84
N ASP A 212 17.92 -14.45 -11.90
CA ASP A 212 17.14 -14.03 -13.07
C ASP A 212 17.31 -12.53 -13.33
N TRP A 213 17.22 -11.70 -12.28
CA TRP A 213 17.43 -10.26 -12.39
C TRP A 213 18.82 -9.93 -12.90
N LYS A 214 19.86 -10.56 -12.36
CA LYS A 214 21.25 -10.33 -12.76
C LYS A 214 21.47 -10.66 -14.23
N LYS A 215 20.97 -11.83 -14.66
CA LYS A 215 21.01 -12.27 -16.05
C LYS A 215 20.30 -11.27 -16.97
N ASN A 216 19.05 -10.94 -16.67
CA ASN A 216 18.23 -10.07 -17.50
C ASN A 216 18.72 -8.61 -17.54
N THR A 217 19.41 -8.14 -16.50
CA THR A 217 19.90 -6.76 -16.42
C THR A 217 21.28 -6.64 -17.09
N PHE A 218 22.23 -7.49 -16.72
CA PHE A 218 23.63 -7.32 -17.17
C PHE A 218 23.96 -8.00 -18.50
N GLU A 219 23.16 -8.97 -18.95
CA GLU A 219 23.31 -9.56 -20.28
C GLU A 219 22.41 -8.88 -21.32
N ASN A 220 21.67 -7.83 -20.95
CA ASN A 220 20.83 -7.10 -21.89
C ASN A 220 21.70 -6.27 -22.85
N PRO A 221 21.58 -6.46 -24.18
CA PRO A 221 22.39 -5.74 -25.16
C PRO A 221 22.16 -4.21 -25.15
N GLY A 222 21.02 -3.75 -24.64
CA GLY A 222 20.71 -2.34 -24.46
C GLY A 222 21.26 -1.72 -23.17
N LEU A 223 21.98 -2.47 -22.32
CA LEU A 223 22.55 -1.92 -21.09
C LEU A 223 23.59 -0.84 -21.40
N ILE A 224 23.44 0.31 -20.75
CA ILE A 224 24.41 1.41 -20.80
C ILE A 224 25.01 1.61 -19.41
N PRO A 225 26.20 1.06 -19.10
CA PRO A 225 26.79 1.21 -17.76
C PRO A 225 26.96 2.67 -17.33
N ASP A 226 27.26 3.57 -18.27
CA ASP A 226 27.42 5.01 -18.03
C ASP A 226 26.08 5.78 -17.97
N GLY A 227 24.99 5.15 -18.43
CA GLY A 227 23.61 5.66 -18.39
C GLY A 227 22.77 5.05 -17.27
N TYR A 228 23.37 4.23 -16.41
CA TYR A 228 22.72 3.57 -15.29
C TYR A 228 23.17 4.23 -13.99
N PHE A 229 22.34 5.13 -13.46
CA PHE A 229 22.67 6.00 -12.33
C PHE A 229 22.13 5.46 -11.01
N VAL A 230 22.96 5.56 -9.97
CA VAL A 230 22.67 5.11 -8.61
C VAL A 230 22.98 6.24 -7.65
N ALA A 231 22.04 6.56 -6.76
CA ALA A 231 22.27 7.49 -5.67
C ALA A 231 22.74 6.73 -4.42
N LEU A 232 23.82 7.21 -3.80
CA LEU A 232 24.46 6.62 -2.63
C LEU A 232 24.43 7.61 -1.46
N ASP A 233 24.00 7.15 -0.29
CA ASP A 233 24.16 7.89 0.96
C ASP A 233 25.53 7.60 1.58
N THR A 234 26.42 8.58 1.50
CA THR A 234 27.79 8.53 2.03
C THR A 234 27.84 8.64 3.56
N THR A 235 26.74 9.05 4.21
CA THR A 235 26.63 9.11 5.67
C THR A 235 26.19 7.77 6.28
N ALA A 236 25.72 6.84 5.44
CA ALA A 236 25.20 5.53 5.82
C ALA A 236 25.94 4.39 5.09
N ASP A 237 27.27 4.33 5.24
CA ASP A 237 28.14 3.28 4.67
C ASP A 237 27.91 3.04 3.16
N ASN A 238 27.77 4.14 2.40
CA ASN A 238 27.50 4.10 0.96
C ASN A 238 26.27 3.25 0.60
N LYS A 239 25.19 3.32 1.41
CA LYS A 239 23.90 2.69 1.13
C LYS A 239 23.36 3.19 -0.21
N TYR A 240 22.87 2.29 -1.06
CA TYR A 240 22.22 2.67 -2.32
C TYR A 240 20.77 3.05 -2.02
N VAL A 241 20.38 4.26 -2.40
CA VAL A 241 19.11 4.87 -1.97
C VAL A 241 18.20 5.28 -3.14
N GLY A 242 18.71 5.25 -4.36
CA GLY A 242 17.93 5.54 -5.56
C GLY A 242 18.58 5.06 -6.84
N ILE A 243 17.77 4.89 -7.87
CA ILE A 243 18.17 4.37 -9.18
C ILE A 243 17.48 5.17 -10.30
N SER A 244 18.16 5.33 -11.43
CA SER A 244 17.61 5.82 -12.70
C SER A 244 18.37 5.18 -13.86
N GLN A 245 17.67 4.45 -14.73
CA GLN A 245 18.32 3.66 -15.79
C GLN A 245 18.01 4.22 -17.19
N LEU A 246 19.03 4.33 -18.03
CA LEU A 246 18.88 4.48 -19.48
C LEU A 246 19.22 3.17 -20.18
N TRP A 247 18.38 2.80 -21.15
CA TRP A 247 18.50 1.63 -21.99
C TRP A 247 18.54 2.04 -23.46
N ALA A 248 19.46 1.48 -24.24
CA ALA A 248 19.52 1.74 -25.68
C ALA A 248 18.48 0.92 -26.44
N SER A 249 17.84 1.53 -27.44
CA SER A 249 17.25 0.76 -28.54
C SER A 249 18.37 0.14 -29.40
N LEU A 250 18.16 -1.07 -29.93
CA LEU A 250 19.05 -1.60 -30.98
C LEU A 250 18.52 -1.30 -32.38
N ALA A 251 17.27 -0.85 -32.50
CA ALA A 251 16.64 -0.49 -33.77
C ALA A 251 17.01 0.93 -34.24
N ASP A 252 17.16 1.87 -33.30
CA ASP A 252 17.51 3.26 -33.60
C ASP A 252 18.34 3.91 -32.48
N LYS A 253 18.50 5.25 -32.54
CA LYS A 253 19.28 6.01 -31.55
C LYS A 253 18.47 6.44 -30.33
N THR A 254 17.25 5.94 -30.13
CA THR A 254 16.41 6.27 -28.98
C THR A 254 16.98 5.68 -27.70
N LEU A 255 16.89 6.43 -26.60
CA LEU A 255 17.10 5.90 -25.26
C LEU A 255 15.78 5.79 -24.50
N TYR A 256 15.60 4.68 -23.80
CA TYR A 256 14.47 4.46 -22.91
C TYR A 256 14.88 4.67 -21.46
N THR A 257 14.12 5.47 -20.74
CA THR A 257 14.25 5.55 -19.27
C THR A 257 13.50 4.37 -18.68
N GLY A 258 14.25 3.44 -18.07
CA GLY A 258 13.72 2.30 -17.31
C GLY A 258 13.28 2.72 -15.90
N ALA A 259 13.60 1.90 -14.90
CA ALA A 259 13.24 2.20 -13.52
C ALA A 259 13.86 3.52 -13.06
N THR A 260 13.04 4.41 -12.48
CA THR A 260 13.49 5.59 -11.74
C THR A 260 12.78 5.61 -10.38
N GLY A 261 13.54 5.53 -9.30
CA GLY A 261 12.95 5.50 -7.96
C GLY A 261 13.95 5.84 -6.85
N VAL A 262 13.40 6.15 -5.69
CA VAL A 262 14.14 6.49 -4.46
C VAL A 262 13.42 5.82 -3.30
N LEU A 263 14.20 5.23 -2.39
CA LEU A 263 13.68 4.61 -1.16
C LEU A 263 12.82 5.60 -0.37
N SER A 264 11.77 5.10 0.29
CA SER A 264 10.72 5.94 0.88
C SER A 264 11.25 6.97 1.86
N GLU A 265 12.25 6.62 2.68
CA GLU A 265 12.89 7.48 3.67
C GLU A 265 13.80 8.58 3.07
N TYR A 266 14.14 8.47 1.77
CA TYR A 266 14.96 9.44 1.00
C TYR A 266 14.15 10.28 0.01
N ARG A 267 12.83 10.08 -0.06
CA ARG A 267 11.96 10.84 -0.98
C ARG A 267 11.91 12.32 -0.63
N ARG A 268 11.48 13.13 -1.62
CA ARG A 268 11.29 14.59 -1.50
C ARG A 268 12.57 15.40 -1.21
N ARG A 269 13.75 14.78 -1.35
CA ARG A 269 15.08 15.42 -1.21
C ARG A 269 15.72 15.89 -2.53
N GLY A 270 15.00 15.79 -3.65
CA GLY A 270 15.51 16.15 -4.99
C GLY A 270 16.35 15.07 -5.69
N ILE A 271 16.60 13.92 -5.07
CA ILE A 271 17.47 12.85 -5.58
C ILE A 271 17.02 12.31 -6.95
N ALA A 272 15.73 12.00 -7.12
CA ALA A 272 15.21 11.50 -8.40
C ALA A 272 15.39 12.51 -9.54
N LEU A 273 15.12 13.80 -9.27
CA LEU A 273 15.34 14.88 -10.24
C LEU A 273 16.82 14.98 -10.63
N ALA A 274 17.74 14.90 -9.66
CA ALA A 274 19.17 14.95 -9.91
C ALA A 274 19.66 13.78 -10.79
N MET A 275 19.17 12.55 -10.55
CA MET A 275 19.49 11.40 -11.38
C MET A 275 18.93 11.55 -12.81
N LYS A 276 17.69 12.05 -12.96
CA LYS A 276 17.14 12.31 -14.31
C LYS A 276 17.88 13.42 -15.04
N LEU A 277 18.36 14.46 -14.35
CA LEU A 277 19.21 15.50 -14.96
C LEU A 277 20.54 14.92 -15.47
N ARG A 278 21.15 13.99 -14.73
CA ARG A 278 22.33 13.23 -15.21
C ARG A 278 22.00 12.38 -16.44
N ALA A 279 20.84 11.74 -16.47
CA ALA A 279 20.38 10.98 -17.62
C ALA A 279 20.19 11.86 -18.87
N VAL A 280 19.55 13.03 -18.71
CA VAL A 280 19.38 13.99 -19.81
C VAL A 280 20.72 14.54 -20.29
N ARG A 281 21.66 14.82 -19.38
CA ARG A 281 23.02 15.23 -19.71
C ARG A 281 23.72 14.16 -20.55
N TYR A 282 23.70 12.91 -20.10
CA TYR A 282 24.27 11.79 -20.84
C TYR A 282 23.69 11.68 -22.26
N ALA A 283 22.36 11.71 -22.37
CA ALA A 283 21.68 11.64 -23.67
C ALA A 283 22.06 12.81 -24.59
N LYS A 284 22.12 14.03 -24.05
CA LYS A 284 22.53 15.23 -24.81
C LYS A 284 23.97 15.12 -25.30
N ASP A 285 24.90 14.76 -24.43
CA ASP A 285 26.32 14.66 -24.75
C ASP A 285 26.59 13.51 -25.75
N ALA A 286 25.79 12.44 -25.70
CA ALA A 286 25.81 11.35 -26.66
C ALA A 286 25.12 11.68 -28.01
N GLY A 287 24.50 12.86 -28.15
CA GLY A 287 23.79 13.27 -29.36
C GLY A 287 22.54 12.43 -29.66
N VAL A 288 21.89 11.92 -28.62
CA VAL A 288 20.65 11.14 -28.72
C VAL A 288 19.50 12.05 -29.15
N PRO A 289 18.72 11.68 -30.18
CA PRO A 289 17.63 12.52 -30.69
C PRO A 289 16.40 12.52 -29.78
N VAL A 290 16.14 11.43 -29.06
CA VAL A 290 14.95 11.30 -28.21
C VAL A 290 15.19 10.37 -27.02
N VAL A 291 14.72 10.80 -25.85
CA VAL A 291 14.60 9.95 -24.65
C VAL A 291 13.11 9.70 -24.40
N ARG A 292 12.72 8.44 -24.27
CA ARG A 292 11.34 8.01 -24.00
C ARG A 292 11.19 7.45 -22.60
N THR A 293 10.00 7.56 -22.00
CA THR A 293 9.68 6.97 -20.70
C THR A 293 8.17 6.70 -20.60
N TRP A 294 7.79 5.76 -19.75
CA TRP A 294 6.39 5.45 -19.43
C TRP A 294 6.16 5.58 -17.95
N ASN A 295 5.07 6.25 -17.58
CA ASN A 295 4.65 6.33 -16.19
C ASN A 295 3.14 6.17 -16.07
N ALA A 296 2.71 5.36 -15.11
CA ALA A 296 1.30 5.24 -14.75
C ALA A 296 0.68 6.63 -14.51
N GLN A 297 -0.54 6.83 -15.00
CA GLN A 297 -1.28 8.09 -14.86
C GLN A 297 -1.48 8.48 -13.38
N SER A 298 -1.53 7.50 -12.48
CA SER A 298 -1.59 7.71 -11.03
C SER A 298 -0.27 8.18 -10.40
N ASN A 299 0.87 8.06 -11.09
CA ASN A 299 2.19 8.48 -10.60
C ASN A 299 2.42 9.99 -10.79
N LEU A 300 1.62 10.81 -10.12
CA LEU A 300 1.68 12.28 -10.24
C LEU A 300 3.06 12.85 -9.89
N ALA A 301 3.78 12.22 -8.97
CA ALA A 301 5.12 12.66 -8.56
C ALA A 301 6.14 12.53 -9.70
N MET A 302 6.19 11.37 -10.38
CA MET A 302 7.12 11.17 -11.50
C MET A 302 6.70 11.98 -12.73
N LEU A 303 5.40 12.06 -13.01
CA LEU A 303 4.87 12.90 -14.09
C LEU A 303 5.25 14.37 -13.90
N SER A 304 5.16 14.90 -12.67
CA SER A 304 5.58 16.28 -12.37
C SER A 304 7.08 16.51 -12.59
N ILE A 305 7.93 15.52 -12.32
CA ILE A 305 9.37 15.61 -12.63
C ILE A 305 9.58 15.65 -14.14
N ASN A 306 8.90 14.77 -14.89
CA ASN A 306 9.02 14.72 -16.36
C ASN A 306 8.58 16.02 -17.01
N GLU A 307 7.44 16.57 -16.59
CA GLU A 307 6.91 17.84 -17.11
C GLU A 307 7.87 19.00 -16.85
N LYS A 308 8.48 19.06 -15.66
CA LYS A 308 9.54 20.05 -15.35
C LYS A 308 10.73 19.89 -16.29
N LEU A 309 11.13 18.65 -16.56
CA LEU A 309 12.23 18.34 -17.47
C LEU A 309 11.85 18.52 -18.96
N GLY A 310 10.64 19.00 -19.27
CA GLY A 310 10.22 19.27 -20.65
C GLY A 310 9.83 18.02 -21.44
N PHE A 311 9.60 16.89 -20.78
CA PHE A 311 9.03 15.72 -21.45
C PHE A 311 7.60 16.04 -21.92
N VAL A 312 7.33 15.73 -23.18
CA VAL A 312 6.02 15.91 -23.82
C VAL A 312 5.30 14.58 -23.84
N LYS A 313 4.04 14.56 -23.41
CA LYS A 313 3.22 13.35 -23.40
C LYS A 313 2.83 12.93 -24.82
N GLU A 314 2.92 11.63 -25.06
CA GLU A 314 2.45 10.94 -26.27
C GLU A 314 1.18 10.15 -25.94
N PRO A 315 0.48 9.56 -26.94
CA PRO A 315 -0.70 8.74 -26.70
C PRO A 315 -0.44 7.66 -25.64
N ALA A 316 -1.35 7.55 -24.67
CA ALA A 316 -1.18 6.62 -23.56
C ALA A 316 -1.17 5.15 -24.01
N TRP A 317 -0.39 4.32 -23.33
CA TRP A 317 -0.55 2.87 -23.35
C TRP A 317 -1.57 2.48 -22.30
N ILE A 318 -2.52 1.64 -22.68
CA ILE A 318 -3.67 1.28 -21.86
C ILE A 318 -3.61 -0.22 -21.62
N GLU A 319 -3.50 -0.60 -20.35
CA GLU A 319 -3.61 -1.99 -19.93
C GLU A 319 -5.09 -2.36 -19.75
N TYR A 320 -5.44 -3.48 -20.36
CA TYR A 320 -6.77 -4.06 -20.33
C TYR A 320 -6.73 -5.43 -19.67
N ARG A 321 -7.77 -5.74 -18.90
CA ARG A 321 -7.97 -7.01 -18.20
C ARG A 321 -9.28 -7.65 -18.60
N ARG A 322 -9.26 -8.97 -18.79
CA ARG A 322 -10.47 -9.79 -18.84
C ARG A 322 -10.39 -10.88 -17.76
N VAL A 323 -11.37 -10.90 -16.86
CA VAL A 323 -11.56 -12.02 -15.93
C VAL A 323 -12.19 -13.17 -16.71
N VAL A 324 -11.49 -14.31 -16.77
CA VAL A 324 -12.01 -15.52 -17.43
C VAL A 324 -12.86 -16.31 -16.45
N ARG A 325 -12.41 -16.40 -15.20
CA ARG A 325 -13.09 -17.00 -14.05
C ARG A 325 -12.67 -16.28 -12.78
N ASP A 326 -13.53 -16.33 -11.77
CA ASP A 326 -13.16 -15.89 -10.43
C ASP A 326 -11.97 -16.71 -9.94
N GLU A 327 -11.04 -16.02 -9.29
CA GLU A 327 -9.92 -16.68 -8.64
C GLU A 327 -10.44 -17.59 -7.52
N PRO A 328 -10.00 -18.85 -7.44
CA PRO A 328 -10.45 -19.74 -6.39
C PRO A 328 -9.96 -19.26 -5.02
N PHE A 329 -10.88 -19.14 -4.07
CA PHE A 329 -10.57 -18.86 -2.67
C PHE A 329 -11.47 -19.68 -1.76
N ALA A 330 -11.03 -19.88 -0.52
CA ALA A 330 -11.84 -20.47 0.55
C ALA A 330 -12.00 -19.45 1.67
N ILE A 331 -13.22 -19.36 2.23
CA ILE A 331 -13.45 -18.65 3.50
C ILE A 331 -13.75 -19.69 4.56
N ARG A 332 -13.01 -19.65 5.66
CA ARG A 332 -13.22 -20.53 6.82
C ARG A 332 -13.14 -19.75 8.12
N GLN A 333 -13.75 -20.29 9.16
CA GLN A 333 -13.59 -19.77 10.51
C GLN A 333 -12.13 -19.90 10.96
N ALA A 334 -11.63 -18.88 11.64
CA ALA A 334 -10.31 -18.88 12.25
C ALA A 334 -10.32 -19.73 13.51
N THR A 335 -9.21 -20.43 13.77
CA THR A 335 -9.02 -21.28 14.94
C THR A 335 -7.87 -20.75 15.80
N PRO A 336 -7.67 -21.25 17.03
CA PRO A 336 -6.53 -20.85 17.86
C PRO A 336 -5.13 -21.13 17.25
N ARG A 337 -5.05 -21.93 16.17
CA ARG A 337 -3.81 -22.16 15.41
C ARG A 337 -3.50 -21.06 14.40
N ASP A 338 -4.48 -20.21 14.11
CA ASP A 338 -4.41 -19.21 13.06
C ASP A 338 -4.00 -17.82 13.57
N TYR A 339 -3.77 -17.64 14.86
CA TYR A 339 -3.47 -16.32 15.43
C TYR A 339 -2.26 -15.64 14.79
N ASP A 340 -1.21 -16.39 14.43
CA ASP A 340 -0.05 -15.83 13.72
C ASP A 340 -0.42 -15.36 12.30
N ALA A 341 -1.26 -16.13 11.58
CA ALA A 341 -1.74 -15.75 10.26
C ALA A 341 -2.65 -14.52 10.32
N VAL A 342 -3.55 -14.45 11.31
CA VAL A 342 -4.40 -13.28 11.57
C VAL A 342 -3.55 -12.06 11.87
N ALA A 343 -2.61 -12.15 12.82
CA ALA A 343 -1.71 -11.04 13.15
C ALA A 343 -0.90 -10.58 11.93
N GLY A 344 -0.40 -11.52 11.12
CA GLY A 344 0.31 -11.20 9.88
C GLY A 344 -0.53 -10.41 8.88
N VAL A 345 -1.79 -10.80 8.66
CA VAL A 345 -2.70 -10.07 7.77
C VAL A 345 -3.07 -8.69 8.33
N LEU A 346 -3.39 -8.61 9.63
CA LEU A 346 -3.74 -7.34 10.28
C LEU A 346 -2.56 -6.36 10.24
N ASN A 347 -1.36 -6.79 10.64
CA ASN A 347 -0.17 -5.94 10.65
C ASN A 347 0.29 -5.54 9.24
N GLY A 348 -0.01 -6.34 8.21
CA GLY A 348 0.26 -5.99 6.82
C GLY A 348 -0.56 -4.80 6.30
N VAL A 349 -1.62 -4.41 7.02
CA VAL A 349 -2.49 -3.27 6.67
C VAL A 349 -2.48 -2.20 7.77
N TRP A 350 -2.50 -2.58 9.04
CA TRP A 350 -2.55 -1.73 10.23
C TRP A 350 -1.20 -1.69 10.96
N HIS A 351 -0.13 -1.40 10.24
CA HIS A 351 1.23 -1.35 10.78
C HIS A 351 1.45 -0.25 11.83
N GLU A 352 0.58 0.76 11.86
CA GLU A 352 0.54 1.83 12.86
C GLU A 352 -0.03 1.37 14.20
N PHE A 353 -0.82 0.28 14.19
CA PHE A 353 -1.48 -0.31 15.34
C PHE A 353 -1.25 -1.82 15.36
N PRO A 354 0.01 -2.26 15.51
CA PRO A 354 0.33 -3.67 15.37
C PRO A 354 -0.26 -4.50 16.52
N THR A 355 -0.49 -5.77 16.22
CA THR A 355 -0.97 -6.79 17.17
C THR A 355 -0.11 -8.05 17.08
N THR A 356 -0.14 -8.86 18.13
CA THR A 356 0.53 -10.16 18.18
C THR A 356 -0.46 -11.31 18.30
N ALA A 357 -0.02 -12.52 17.95
CA ALA A 357 -0.81 -13.74 18.15
C ALA A 357 -1.15 -13.98 19.64
N SER A 358 -0.25 -13.60 20.54
CA SER A 358 -0.47 -13.71 21.98
C SER A 358 -1.56 -12.77 22.48
N GLU A 359 -1.64 -11.55 21.96
CA GLU A 359 -2.67 -10.58 22.33
C GLU A 359 -4.04 -10.96 21.78
N LEU A 360 -4.10 -11.43 20.53
CA LEU A 360 -5.34 -11.94 19.95
C LEU A 360 -5.88 -13.11 20.78
N ARG A 361 -5.01 -14.06 21.14
CA ARG A 361 -5.35 -15.18 22.02
C ARG A 361 -5.87 -14.70 23.37
N HIS A 362 -5.14 -13.80 24.03
CA HIS A 362 -5.55 -13.26 25.33
C HIS A 362 -6.92 -12.56 25.24
N GLY A 363 -7.14 -11.76 24.21
CA GLY A 363 -8.41 -11.06 23.98
C GLY A 363 -9.58 -12.02 23.80
N ASP A 364 -9.40 -13.09 23.02
CA ASP A 364 -10.44 -14.09 22.78
C ASP A 364 -10.70 -14.99 24.01
N GLU A 365 -9.68 -15.34 24.79
CA GLU A 365 -9.82 -16.09 26.05
C GLU A 365 -10.53 -15.28 27.15
N LYS A 366 -10.30 -13.96 27.21
CA LYS A 366 -10.89 -13.07 28.23
C LYS A 366 -12.22 -12.45 27.78
N ARG A 367 -12.64 -12.70 26.54
CA ARG A 367 -13.88 -12.15 25.98
C ARG A 367 -15.08 -12.61 26.78
N ASN A 368 -16.01 -11.70 27.04
CA ASN A 368 -17.25 -12.06 27.68
C ASN A 368 -18.10 -12.95 26.75
N GLU A 369 -18.49 -14.13 27.25
CA GLU A 369 -19.25 -15.14 26.52
C GLU A 369 -20.62 -14.65 25.98
N LYS A 370 -21.16 -13.57 26.55
CA LYS A 370 -22.43 -12.95 26.10
C LYS A 370 -22.23 -12.08 24.87
N MET A 371 -21.01 -11.60 24.61
CA MET A 371 -20.69 -10.77 23.45
C MET A 371 -20.45 -11.65 22.24
N ARG A 372 -21.20 -11.41 21.17
CA ARG A 372 -21.00 -12.13 19.91
C ARG A 372 -19.72 -11.65 19.25
N HIS A 373 -18.89 -12.61 18.85
CA HIS A 373 -17.65 -12.37 18.12
C HIS A 373 -17.31 -13.61 17.31
N ASP A 374 -16.86 -13.41 16.07
CA ASP A 374 -16.26 -14.47 15.28
C ASP A 374 -15.29 -13.87 14.27
N ARG A 375 -14.31 -14.68 13.85
CA ARG A 375 -13.25 -14.30 12.94
C ARG A 375 -13.08 -15.34 11.85
N PHE A 376 -12.86 -14.88 10.63
CA PHE A 376 -12.74 -15.70 9.43
C PHE A 376 -11.47 -15.35 8.67
N LEU A 377 -10.90 -16.36 8.02
CA LEU A 377 -9.80 -16.22 7.08
C LEU A 377 -10.29 -16.48 5.67
N LEU A 378 -9.84 -15.66 4.73
CA LEU A 378 -9.90 -15.96 3.31
C LEU A 378 -8.52 -16.42 2.86
N GLU A 379 -8.49 -17.61 2.27
CA GLU A 379 -7.29 -18.27 1.80
C GLU A 379 -7.27 -18.37 0.28
N VAL A 380 -6.12 -18.03 -0.30
CA VAL A 380 -5.78 -18.22 -1.72
C VAL A 380 -4.56 -19.13 -1.75
N ASP A 381 -4.64 -20.24 -2.48
CA ASP A 381 -3.59 -21.27 -2.53
C ASP A 381 -3.10 -21.74 -1.15
N GLY A 382 -4.02 -21.82 -0.18
CA GLY A 382 -3.72 -22.22 1.20
C GLY A 382 -3.00 -21.18 2.06
N LYS A 383 -2.77 -19.96 1.55
CA LYS A 383 -2.24 -18.82 2.32
C LYS A 383 -3.37 -17.90 2.74
N ALA A 384 -3.40 -17.50 4.01
CA ALA A 384 -4.31 -16.46 4.50
C ALA A 384 -3.96 -15.10 3.89
N VAL A 385 -4.91 -14.48 3.21
CA VAL A 385 -4.72 -13.18 2.52
C VAL A 385 -5.72 -12.11 2.95
N ALA A 386 -6.80 -12.49 3.63
CA ALA A 386 -7.71 -11.56 4.26
C ALA A 386 -8.25 -12.10 5.59
N VAL A 387 -8.57 -11.19 6.50
CA VAL A 387 -9.26 -11.43 7.76
C VAL A 387 -10.59 -10.69 7.70
N GLY A 388 -11.67 -11.37 8.10
CA GLY A 388 -12.95 -10.74 8.38
C GLY A 388 -13.35 -11.03 9.81
N GLU A 389 -13.88 -10.04 10.51
CA GLU A 389 -14.43 -10.25 11.85
C GLU A 389 -15.73 -9.47 12.05
N TYR A 390 -16.59 -10.02 12.90
CA TYR A 390 -17.67 -9.27 13.52
C TYR A 390 -17.55 -9.33 15.03
N SER A 391 -17.96 -8.26 15.71
CA SER A 391 -17.90 -8.19 17.17
C SER A 391 -18.99 -7.29 17.76
N GLN A 392 -19.27 -7.47 19.04
CA GLN A 392 -20.08 -6.56 19.85
C GLN A 392 -19.22 -5.90 20.92
N HIS A 393 -19.43 -4.60 21.15
CA HIS A 393 -18.70 -3.83 22.14
C HIS A 393 -19.51 -3.68 23.43
N MET A 394 -18.92 -4.08 24.57
CA MET A 394 -19.65 -4.12 25.84
C MET A 394 -20.04 -2.73 26.37
N SER A 395 -19.18 -1.72 26.20
CA SER A 395 -19.48 -0.35 26.66
C SER A 395 -20.51 0.39 25.80
N PHE A 396 -20.95 -0.19 24.68
CA PHE A 396 -21.96 0.36 23.78
C PHE A 396 -22.86 -0.77 23.27
N TYR A 397 -23.27 -1.67 24.16
CA TYR A 397 -23.92 -2.91 23.78
C TYR A 397 -25.33 -2.68 23.25
N ASP A 398 -25.60 -3.22 22.06
CA ASP A 398 -26.95 -3.41 21.52
C ASP A 398 -26.99 -4.80 20.87
N PRO A 399 -27.97 -5.66 21.19
CA PRO A 399 -28.04 -7.03 20.68
C PRO A 399 -28.15 -7.13 19.14
N TYR A 400 -28.57 -6.06 18.46
CA TYR A 400 -28.74 -5.97 17.02
C TYR A 400 -27.66 -5.10 16.34
N LYS A 401 -26.64 -4.65 17.08
CA LYS A 401 -25.53 -3.86 16.54
C LYS A 401 -24.24 -4.66 16.53
N PHE A 402 -23.52 -4.60 15.42
CA PHE A 402 -22.26 -5.31 15.23
C PHE A 402 -21.22 -4.42 14.56
N GLN A 403 -20.00 -4.43 15.08
CA GLN A 403 -18.84 -3.93 14.35
C GLN A 403 -18.43 -5.00 13.34
N VAL A 404 -18.15 -4.60 12.10
CA VAL A 404 -17.65 -5.48 11.04
C VAL A 404 -16.35 -4.92 10.48
N GLU A 405 -15.33 -5.77 10.44
CA GLU A 405 -14.03 -5.42 9.90
C GLU A 405 -13.63 -6.40 8.79
N VAL A 406 -13.07 -5.85 7.72
CA VAL A 406 -12.52 -6.62 6.61
C VAL A 406 -11.17 -6.05 6.25
N VAL A 407 -10.14 -6.88 6.40
CA VAL A 407 -8.75 -6.52 6.14
C VAL A 407 -8.22 -7.46 5.05
N VAL A 408 -7.76 -6.89 3.94
CA VAL A 408 -7.17 -7.63 2.82
C VAL A 408 -5.76 -7.12 2.60
N LEU A 409 -4.78 -8.03 2.56
CA LEU A 409 -3.38 -7.69 2.29
C LEU A 409 -3.26 -6.84 1.01
N PRO A 410 -2.40 -5.78 0.99
CA PRO A 410 -2.34 -4.82 -0.12
C PRO A 410 -2.24 -5.46 -1.51
N GLU A 411 -1.43 -6.50 -1.65
CA GLU A 411 -1.18 -7.23 -2.89
C GLU A 411 -2.36 -8.13 -3.35
N PHE A 412 -3.34 -8.35 -2.47
CA PHE A 412 -4.58 -9.09 -2.76
C PHE A 412 -5.80 -8.17 -2.91
N GLN A 413 -5.64 -6.85 -2.78
CA GLN A 413 -6.73 -5.90 -2.96
C GLN A 413 -7.17 -5.77 -4.43
N GLY A 414 -8.43 -5.38 -4.65
CA GLY A 414 -8.97 -5.19 -6.01
C GLY A 414 -9.34 -6.47 -6.76
N ARG A 415 -9.26 -7.64 -6.10
CA ARG A 415 -9.55 -8.97 -6.66
C ARG A 415 -10.91 -9.54 -6.23
N GLY A 416 -11.74 -8.75 -5.54
CA GLY A 416 -13.06 -9.17 -5.05
C GLY A 416 -13.06 -9.81 -3.66
N PHE A 417 -11.91 -10.15 -3.07
CA PHE A 417 -11.84 -10.78 -1.74
C PHE A 417 -12.48 -9.98 -0.61
N GLY A 418 -12.31 -8.65 -0.60
CA GLY A 418 -12.98 -7.80 0.38
C GLY A 418 -14.51 -7.87 0.26
N LYS A 419 -15.04 -7.93 -0.97
CA LYS A 419 -16.48 -8.11 -1.22
C LYS A 419 -16.94 -9.47 -0.71
N ALA A 420 -16.23 -10.54 -1.09
CA ALA A 420 -16.57 -11.90 -0.68
C ALA A 420 -16.56 -12.06 0.84
N MET A 421 -15.56 -11.52 1.53
CA MET A 421 -15.49 -11.54 2.99
C MET A 421 -16.63 -10.75 3.63
N TYR A 422 -16.94 -9.55 3.13
CA TYR A 422 -18.06 -8.76 3.63
C TYR A 422 -19.40 -9.50 3.46
N GLU A 423 -19.66 -10.11 2.30
CA GLU A 423 -20.87 -10.90 2.06
C GLU A 423 -20.94 -12.14 2.97
N HIS A 424 -19.78 -12.77 3.26
CA HIS A 424 -19.69 -13.86 4.22
C HIS A 424 -20.04 -13.40 5.64
N LEU A 425 -19.49 -12.27 6.11
CA LEU A 425 -19.83 -11.70 7.42
C LEU A 425 -21.31 -11.38 7.52
N LEU A 426 -21.92 -10.78 6.49
CA LEU A 426 -23.36 -10.53 6.47
C LEU A 426 -24.17 -11.82 6.56
N ALA A 427 -23.77 -12.87 5.85
CA ALA A 427 -24.43 -14.18 5.91
C ALA A 427 -24.31 -14.81 7.31
N ALA A 428 -23.12 -14.74 7.92
CA ALA A 428 -22.87 -15.23 9.28
C ALA A 428 -23.66 -14.45 10.34
N LEU A 429 -23.92 -13.16 10.10
CA LEU A 429 -24.70 -12.32 11.00
C LEU A 429 -26.22 -12.49 10.85
N ARG A 430 -26.73 -13.06 9.75
CA ARG A 430 -28.19 -13.22 9.51
C ARG A 430 -28.97 -13.82 10.70
N PRO A 431 -28.49 -14.88 11.38
CA PRO A 431 -29.21 -15.46 12.53
C PRO A 431 -29.40 -14.49 13.70
N PHE A 432 -28.61 -13.43 13.81
CA PHE A 432 -28.70 -12.43 14.87
C PHE A 432 -29.60 -11.24 14.50
N ALA A 433 -30.14 -11.19 13.28
CA ALA A 433 -30.99 -10.11 12.78
C ALA A 433 -30.40 -8.69 13.04
N PRO A 434 -29.16 -8.41 12.56
CA PRO A 434 -28.52 -7.13 12.81
C PRO A 434 -29.34 -5.98 12.20
N LYS A 435 -29.45 -4.88 12.94
CA LYS A 435 -30.09 -3.62 12.52
C LYS A 435 -29.08 -2.53 12.21
N THR A 436 -27.92 -2.58 12.85
CA THR A 436 -26.86 -1.57 12.71
C THR A 436 -25.52 -2.24 12.55
N LEU A 437 -24.74 -1.81 11.56
CA LEU A 437 -23.35 -2.19 11.39
C LEU A 437 -22.46 -0.97 11.58
N THR A 438 -21.37 -1.14 12.33
CA THR A 438 -20.30 -0.14 12.42
C THR A 438 -19.01 -0.65 11.80
N SER A 439 -18.14 0.25 11.35
CA SER A 439 -16.82 -0.07 10.82
C SER A 439 -15.90 1.14 10.92
N GLY A 440 -14.61 0.99 10.63
CA GLY A 440 -13.64 2.09 10.71
C GLY A 440 -12.54 1.97 9.66
N THR A 441 -11.99 3.11 9.24
CA THR A 441 -10.78 3.17 8.41
C THR A 441 -10.06 4.51 8.53
N LEU A 442 -8.81 4.61 8.04
CA LEU A 442 -8.10 5.89 7.96
C LEU A 442 -8.52 6.69 6.72
N ALA A 443 -8.55 8.01 6.85
CA ALA A 443 -9.03 8.92 5.81
C ALA A 443 -8.18 8.92 4.52
N ASP A 444 -6.90 8.54 4.62
CA ASP A 444 -5.97 8.42 3.49
C ASP A 444 -6.09 7.06 2.76
N ARG A 445 -6.86 6.11 3.29
CA ARG A 445 -7.13 4.81 2.66
C ARG A 445 -8.29 4.90 1.69
N GLU A 446 -8.08 5.59 0.57
CA GLU A 446 -9.11 5.89 -0.42
C GLU A 446 -9.92 4.67 -0.91
N ARG A 447 -9.28 3.49 -0.99
CA ARG A 447 -9.95 2.25 -1.40
C ARG A 447 -10.92 1.76 -0.32
N ALA A 448 -10.54 1.82 0.96
CA ALA A 448 -11.40 1.42 2.08
C ALA A 448 -12.57 2.38 2.27
N VAL A 449 -12.31 3.70 2.15
CA VAL A 449 -13.34 4.75 2.16
C VAL A 449 -14.40 4.49 1.08
N ARG A 450 -13.97 4.24 -0.17
CA ARG A 450 -14.89 3.88 -1.26
C ARG A 450 -15.62 2.57 -0.99
N PHE A 451 -14.92 1.54 -0.51
CA PHE A 451 -15.51 0.24 -0.23
C PHE A 451 -16.68 0.32 0.75
N LEU A 452 -16.56 1.14 1.80
CA LEU A 452 -17.62 1.40 2.77
C LEU A 452 -18.75 2.23 2.16
N ALA A 453 -18.42 3.33 1.47
CA ALA A 453 -19.40 4.21 0.83
C ALA A 453 -20.27 3.46 -0.21
N ASP A 454 -19.66 2.64 -1.07
CA ASP A 454 -20.35 1.81 -2.07
C ASP A 454 -21.30 0.79 -1.45
N ARG A 455 -21.11 0.48 -0.16
CA ARG A 455 -21.95 -0.44 0.61
C ARG A 455 -22.98 0.28 1.48
N GLY A 456 -23.13 1.59 1.35
CA GLY A 456 -24.12 2.39 2.07
C GLY A 456 -23.73 2.69 3.53
N PHE A 457 -22.45 2.57 3.88
CA PHE A 457 -21.96 3.11 5.14
C PHE A 457 -21.79 4.63 5.02
N THR A 458 -22.08 5.33 6.11
CA THR A 458 -21.93 6.79 6.21
C THR A 458 -21.01 7.14 7.38
N VAL A 459 -20.23 8.21 7.25
CA VAL A 459 -19.33 8.66 8.32
C VAL A 459 -20.17 9.14 9.51
N ALA A 460 -20.02 8.46 10.64
CA ALA A 460 -20.68 8.80 11.89
C ALA A 460 -19.81 9.72 12.76
N GLN A 461 -18.50 9.49 12.77
CA GLN A 461 -17.55 10.24 13.59
C GLN A 461 -16.18 10.34 12.90
N ARG A 462 -15.46 11.43 13.22
CA ARG A 462 -14.09 11.67 12.77
C ARG A 462 -13.20 11.89 13.99
N GLU A 463 -12.06 11.24 14.00
CA GLU A 463 -11.05 11.41 15.05
C GLU A 463 -9.73 11.89 14.43
N THR A 464 -9.15 12.91 15.04
CA THR A 464 -7.79 13.34 14.76
C THR A 464 -6.82 12.40 15.47
N THR A 465 -6.16 11.55 14.69
CA THR A 465 -5.02 10.75 15.15
C THR A 465 -3.78 11.64 15.20
N SER A 466 -2.98 11.49 16.26
CA SER A 466 -1.70 12.21 16.39
C SER A 466 -0.66 11.37 17.12
N LYS A 467 0.60 11.64 16.83
CA LYS A 467 1.76 10.91 17.35
C LYS A 467 2.82 11.90 17.85
N CYS A 468 3.47 11.61 18.98
CA CYS A 468 4.66 12.35 19.40
C CYS A 468 5.84 11.42 19.68
N ASP A 469 7.05 11.96 19.53
CA ASP A 469 8.28 11.36 20.02
C ASP A 469 8.52 11.80 21.48
N PRO A 470 8.37 10.91 22.47
CA PRO A 470 8.49 11.29 23.88
C PRO A 470 9.92 11.69 24.26
N ALA A 471 10.96 11.33 23.49
CA ALA A 471 12.33 11.75 23.78
C ALA A 471 12.52 13.27 23.61
N LYS A 472 11.70 13.90 22.76
CA LYS A 472 11.69 15.36 22.55
C LYS A 472 10.89 16.14 23.59
N PHE A 473 10.09 15.46 24.42
CA PHE A 473 9.29 16.11 25.46
C PHE A 473 10.16 16.48 26.66
N ASP A 474 10.30 17.78 26.95
CA ASP A 474 11.02 18.26 28.13
C ASP A 474 10.07 18.57 29.31
N PRO A 475 10.02 17.72 30.35
CA PRO A 475 9.14 17.94 31.50
C PRO A 475 9.55 19.16 32.34
N ALA A 476 10.81 19.61 32.28
CA ALA A 476 11.29 20.76 33.05
C ALA A 476 10.61 22.07 32.63
N LEU A 477 10.10 22.14 31.41
CA LEU A 477 9.35 23.30 30.90
C LEU A 477 8.00 23.50 31.58
N TYR A 478 7.48 22.47 32.28
CA TYR A 478 6.12 22.46 32.81
C TYR A 478 6.05 22.32 34.34
N THR A 479 7.15 22.56 35.05
CA THR A 479 7.19 22.46 36.52
C THR A 479 6.17 23.40 37.18
N SER A 480 6.00 24.61 36.65
CA SER A 480 5.07 25.60 37.21
C SER A 480 3.60 25.15 37.15
N GLU A 481 3.24 24.37 36.13
CA GLU A 481 1.90 23.83 35.93
C GLU A 481 1.62 22.70 36.92
N LEU A 482 2.61 21.86 37.22
CA LEU A 482 2.51 20.82 38.24
C LEU A 482 2.35 21.44 39.63
N GLU A 483 3.15 22.46 39.96
CA GLU A 483 3.05 23.18 41.24
C GLU A 483 1.68 23.84 41.43
N LYS A 484 1.12 24.45 40.38
CA LYS A 484 -0.24 25.02 40.42
C LYS A 484 -1.32 23.99 40.70
N VAL A 485 -1.19 22.77 40.17
CA VAL A 485 -2.15 21.68 40.43
C VAL A 485 -2.01 21.18 41.87
N ASN A 486 -0.77 20.96 42.34
CA ASN A 486 -0.50 20.56 43.72
C ASN A 486 -1.00 21.58 44.74
N ALA A 487 -0.81 22.88 44.49
CA ALA A 487 -1.28 23.97 45.36
C ALA A 487 -2.81 24.02 45.53
N GLN A 488 -3.55 23.33 44.65
CA GLN A 488 -5.00 23.19 44.73
C GLN A 488 -5.44 21.93 45.48
N GLY A 489 -4.52 21.23 46.16
CA GLY A 489 -4.79 19.99 46.89
C GLY A 489 -5.03 18.78 45.99
N ILE A 490 -4.54 18.83 44.74
CA ILE A 490 -4.64 17.72 43.79
C ILE A 490 -3.26 17.10 43.59
N VAL A 491 -3.16 15.80 43.80
CA VAL A 491 -1.92 15.04 43.62
C VAL A 491 -2.07 13.99 42.53
N ILE A 492 -1.02 13.80 41.72
CA ILE A 492 -0.99 12.74 40.71
C ILE A 492 -0.36 11.48 41.31
N ARG A 493 -1.05 10.34 41.18
CA ARG A 493 -0.59 9.01 41.63
C ARG A 493 -0.63 8.01 40.46
N THR A 494 0.27 7.04 40.45
CA THR A 494 0.19 5.90 39.52
C THR A 494 -0.87 4.92 39.99
N PHE A 495 -1.43 4.16 39.05
CA PHE A 495 -2.35 3.07 39.40
C PHE A 495 -1.65 2.01 40.26
N ALA A 496 -0.39 1.69 39.97
CA ALA A 496 0.42 0.78 40.79
C ALA A 496 0.43 1.18 42.27
N LEU A 497 0.72 2.44 42.58
CA LEU A 497 0.71 2.93 43.95
C LEU A 497 -0.69 2.89 44.55
N LEU A 498 -1.72 3.28 43.80
CA LEU A 498 -3.10 3.24 44.27
C LEU A 498 -3.56 1.81 44.56
N GLN A 499 -3.12 0.81 43.80
CA GLN A 499 -3.40 -0.60 44.10
C GLN A 499 -2.82 -1.06 45.43
N GLU A 500 -1.67 -0.50 45.84
CA GLU A 500 -1.03 -0.82 47.12
C GLU A 500 -1.67 -0.05 48.29
N THR A 501 -2.11 1.19 48.05
CA THR A 501 -2.49 2.12 49.13
C THR A 501 -3.99 2.36 49.30
N ASP A 502 -4.81 2.11 48.27
CA ASP A 502 -6.25 2.39 48.28
C ASP A 502 -7.03 1.07 48.11
N PRO A 503 -7.70 0.55 49.16
CA PRO A 503 -8.48 -0.69 49.08
C PRO A 503 -9.67 -0.58 48.11
N ASP A 504 -10.14 0.64 47.82
CA ASP A 504 -11.32 0.92 46.99
C ASP A 504 -10.93 1.37 45.56
N VAL A 505 -9.66 1.13 45.15
CA VAL A 505 -9.10 1.64 43.88
C VAL A 505 -9.94 1.27 42.65
N TYR A 506 -10.48 0.06 42.60
CA TYR A 506 -11.26 -0.42 41.46
C TYR A 506 -12.66 0.20 41.42
N ASP A 507 -13.33 0.30 42.57
CA ASP A 507 -14.64 0.95 42.68
C ASP A 507 -14.55 2.44 42.33
N LYS A 508 -13.56 3.15 42.89
CA LYS A 508 -13.34 4.57 42.58
C LYS A 508 -12.97 4.79 41.12
N PHE A 509 -12.20 3.89 40.51
CA PHE A 509 -11.88 3.99 39.10
C PHE A 509 -13.09 3.67 38.21
N GLU A 510 -13.85 2.62 38.49
CA GLU A 510 -15.09 2.32 37.75
C GLU A 510 -16.05 3.51 37.81
N ALA A 511 -16.26 4.09 39.00
CA ALA A 511 -17.13 5.24 39.18
C ALA A 511 -16.65 6.47 38.39
N LEU A 512 -15.33 6.74 38.43
CA LEU A 512 -14.72 7.81 37.64
C LEU A 512 -14.89 7.57 36.13
N HIS A 513 -14.60 6.35 35.66
CA HIS A 513 -14.71 5.97 34.26
C HIS A 513 -16.15 6.07 33.76
N TRP A 514 -17.13 5.60 34.56
CA TRP A 514 -18.55 5.70 34.22
C TRP A 514 -19.00 7.15 34.05
N GLN A 515 -18.58 8.05 34.94
CA GLN A 515 -18.86 9.48 34.78
C GLN A 515 -18.21 10.07 33.53
N MET A 516 -16.93 9.75 33.30
CA MET A 516 -16.21 10.28 32.13
C MET A 516 -16.77 9.79 30.81
N LEU A 517 -17.33 8.57 30.73
CA LEU A 517 -18.00 8.09 29.52
C LEU A 517 -19.18 8.96 29.11
N HIS A 518 -19.87 9.64 30.04
CA HIS A 518 -20.95 10.57 29.70
C HIS A 518 -20.43 11.94 29.24
N ASP A 519 -19.18 12.25 29.58
CA ASP A 519 -18.52 13.52 29.28
C ASP A 519 -17.80 13.52 27.93
N ILE A 520 -17.57 12.34 27.35
CA ILE A 520 -16.90 12.18 26.06
C ILE A 520 -17.98 12.19 24.97
N PRO A 521 -17.79 12.95 23.86
CA PRO A 521 -18.69 12.88 22.72
C PRO A 521 -18.75 11.46 22.16
N HIS A 522 -19.95 10.89 22.14
CA HIS A 522 -20.25 9.59 21.54
C HIS A 522 -21.46 9.71 20.63
N THR A 523 -21.53 8.84 19.62
CA THR A 523 -22.68 8.75 18.73
C THR A 523 -23.88 8.06 19.38
N GLU A 524 -23.68 7.42 20.54
CA GLU A 524 -24.65 6.53 21.20
C GLU A 524 -24.49 6.54 22.73
N GLU A 525 -25.54 6.13 23.44
CA GLU A 525 -25.54 6.02 24.90
C GLU A 525 -24.64 4.87 25.40
N PRO A 526 -23.74 5.12 26.38
CA PRO A 526 -22.86 4.10 26.92
C PRO A 526 -23.62 3.11 27.82
N THR A 527 -23.17 1.85 27.80
CA THR A 527 -23.65 0.79 28.71
C THR A 527 -22.71 0.67 29.90
N ARG A 528 -23.24 0.74 31.12
CA ARG A 528 -22.44 0.52 32.33
C ARG A 528 -22.06 -0.95 32.42
N ILE A 529 -20.78 -1.22 32.58
CA ILE A 529 -20.27 -2.59 32.67
C ILE A 529 -20.15 -3.03 34.14
N PRO A 530 -20.44 -4.30 34.48
CA PRO A 530 -20.20 -4.82 35.82
C PRO A 530 -18.73 -4.67 36.21
N ILE A 531 -18.47 -4.43 37.50
CA ILE A 531 -17.09 -4.18 37.98
C ILE A 531 -16.16 -5.36 37.71
N GLU A 532 -16.65 -6.59 37.79
CA GLU A 532 -15.85 -7.79 37.50
C GLU A 532 -15.39 -7.82 36.03
N GLU A 533 -16.22 -7.33 35.11
CA GLU A 533 -15.87 -7.19 33.69
C GLU A 533 -14.95 -5.99 33.46
N PHE A 534 -15.18 -4.88 34.17
CA PHE A 534 -14.29 -3.71 34.14
C PHE A 534 -12.86 -4.10 34.54
N MET A 535 -12.71 -4.91 35.60
CA MET A 535 -11.42 -5.33 36.14
C MET A 535 -10.61 -6.21 35.19
N LYS A 536 -11.24 -6.99 34.30
CA LYS A 536 -10.53 -7.82 33.32
C LYS A 536 -9.59 -7.03 32.40
N ARG A 537 -9.83 -5.71 32.23
CA ARG A 537 -8.97 -4.84 31.42
C ARG A 537 -7.55 -4.73 31.99
N PHE A 538 -7.39 -4.94 33.31
CA PHE A 538 -6.10 -4.85 34.00
C PHE A 538 -5.26 -6.13 33.87
N ASP A 539 -5.85 -7.25 33.46
CA ASP A 539 -5.14 -8.49 33.13
C ASP A 539 -4.43 -8.41 31.77
N SER A 540 -4.69 -7.36 30.98
CA SER A 540 -4.17 -7.24 29.62
C SER A 540 -2.62 -7.19 29.61
N PRO A 541 -1.95 -7.90 28.68
CA PRO A 541 -0.50 -7.76 28.52
C PRO A 541 -0.08 -6.34 28.10
N ARG A 542 -1.02 -5.52 27.61
CA ARG A 542 -0.80 -4.11 27.27
C ARG A 542 -0.99 -3.17 28.45
N PHE A 543 -1.55 -3.63 29.57
CA PHE A 543 -1.77 -2.78 30.73
C PHE A 543 -0.48 -2.57 31.50
N LEU A 544 -0.15 -1.31 31.77
CA LEU A 544 1.06 -0.91 32.48
C LEU A 544 0.65 -0.10 33.72
N PRO A 545 0.60 -0.70 34.92
CA PRO A 545 0.11 -0.02 36.13
C PRO A 545 0.82 1.32 36.42
N ASP A 546 2.13 1.41 36.18
CA ASP A 546 2.92 2.64 36.36
C ASP A 546 2.73 3.69 35.26
N ALA A 547 2.11 3.33 34.14
CA ALA A 547 1.83 4.22 33.01
C ALA A 547 0.40 4.82 33.07
N ASN A 548 -0.36 4.49 34.11
CA ASN A 548 -1.73 4.95 34.30
C ASN A 548 -1.79 5.89 35.49
N PHE A 549 -2.17 7.15 35.25
CA PHE A 549 -2.05 8.24 36.21
C PHE A 549 -3.43 8.75 36.62
N PHE A 550 -3.62 8.95 37.92
CA PHE A 550 -4.85 9.44 38.53
C PHE A 550 -4.58 10.74 39.28
N ALA A 551 -5.46 11.70 39.09
CA ALA A 551 -5.50 12.91 39.89
C ALA A 551 -6.42 12.67 41.08
N VAL A 552 -5.87 12.77 42.29
CA VAL A 552 -6.54 12.50 43.56
C VAL A 552 -6.63 13.80 44.34
N GLU A 553 -7.82 14.14 44.84
CA GLU A 553 -7.99 15.26 45.75
C GLU A 553 -7.60 14.84 47.18
N GLU A 554 -6.59 15.48 47.77
CA GLU A 554 -6.01 15.05 49.06
C GLU A 554 -7.00 15.16 50.22
N ALA A 555 -7.92 16.13 50.18
CA ALA A 555 -8.87 16.36 51.26
C ALA A 555 -9.95 15.26 51.36
N SER A 556 -10.33 14.68 50.23
CA SER A 556 -11.44 13.70 50.13
C SER A 556 -10.96 12.29 49.80
N GLY A 557 -9.79 12.13 49.18
CA GLY A 557 -9.32 10.88 48.61
C GLY A 557 -10.04 10.48 47.32
N GLU A 558 -10.83 11.39 46.73
CA GLU A 558 -11.59 11.12 45.50
C GLU A 558 -10.72 11.22 44.25
N TYR A 559 -10.97 10.34 43.28
CA TYR A 559 -10.33 10.42 41.97
C TYR A 559 -11.09 11.40 41.09
N VAL A 560 -10.42 12.47 40.67
CA VAL A 560 -11.02 13.59 39.93
C VAL A 560 -10.55 13.68 38.49
N GLY A 561 -9.55 12.89 38.09
CA GLY A 561 -9.03 12.82 36.73
C GLY A 561 -8.20 11.57 36.49
N VAL A 562 -8.06 11.18 35.21
CA VAL A 562 -7.20 10.05 34.80
C VAL A 562 -6.58 10.32 33.44
N SER A 563 -5.37 9.81 33.23
CA SER A 563 -4.73 9.68 31.92
C SER A 563 -4.08 8.31 31.82
N MET A 564 -4.48 7.53 30.84
CA MET A 564 -4.05 6.15 30.67
C MET A 564 -3.05 6.01 29.52
N LEU A 565 -1.96 5.28 29.73
CA LEU A 565 -1.10 4.77 28.66
C LEU A 565 -1.14 3.24 28.65
N TRP A 566 -1.23 2.70 27.44
CA TRP A 566 -1.24 1.27 27.15
C TRP A 566 -0.05 0.93 26.27
N GLY A 567 0.55 -0.23 26.47
CA GLY A 567 1.54 -0.79 25.55
C GLY A 567 0.94 -1.10 24.18
N SER A 568 1.78 -1.14 23.16
CA SER A 568 1.43 -1.61 21.82
C SER A 568 1.90 -3.06 21.60
N GLY A 569 1.19 -3.76 20.72
CA GLY A 569 1.49 -5.13 20.37
C GLY A 569 2.55 -5.24 19.30
N GLY A 570 3.76 -5.67 19.66
CA GLY A 570 4.82 -5.94 18.68
C GLY A 570 5.69 -4.74 18.29
N ASN A 571 5.55 -3.60 18.97
CA ASN A 571 6.54 -2.53 18.96
C ASN A 571 6.66 -1.88 20.36
N ASN A 572 7.53 -0.88 20.50
CA ASN A 572 7.78 -0.17 21.76
C ASN A 572 6.99 1.17 21.86
N ASP A 573 5.91 1.30 21.08
CA ASP A 573 5.01 2.46 21.16
C ASP A 573 4.05 2.35 22.36
N LEU A 574 3.53 3.49 22.79
CA LEU A 574 2.46 3.60 23.76
C LEU A 574 1.23 4.26 23.13
N HIS A 575 0.03 3.85 23.56
CA HIS A 575 -1.23 4.43 23.12
C HIS A 575 -1.94 5.08 24.30
N THR A 576 -2.41 6.31 24.08
CA THR A 576 -3.23 7.03 25.05
C THR A 576 -4.63 6.43 25.06
N GLY A 577 -5.04 5.90 26.21
CA GLY A 577 -6.41 5.51 26.47
C GLY A 577 -7.25 6.71 26.93
N MET A 578 -8.14 6.50 27.90
CA MET A 578 -8.96 7.57 28.44
C MET A 578 -8.08 8.65 29.10
N THR A 579 -8.30 9.91 28.71
CA THR A 579 -7.79 11.09 29.41
C THR A 579 -8.94 12.03 29.69
N GLY A 580 -9.23 12.28 30.96
CA GLY A 580 -10.35 13.12 31.35
C GLY A 580 -10.21 13.68 32.76
N VAL A 581 -11.08 14.64 33.07
CA VAL A 581 -11.21 15.28 34.39
C VAL A 581 -12.69 15.50 34.63
N ARG A 582 -13.16 15.15 35.84
CA ARG A 582 -14.56 15.35 36.25
C ARG A 582 -14.97 16.79 36.00
N GLU A 583 -16.21 17.00 35.57
CA GLU A 583 -16.74 18.33 35.25
C GLU A 583 -16.47 19.38 36.33
N SER A 584 -16.72 19.04 37.60
CA SER A 584 -16.49 19.90 38.76
C SER A 584 -15.03 20.32 38.99
N HIS A 585 -14.07 19.64 38.34
CA HIS A 585 -12.64 19.84 38.48
C HIS A 585 -11.95 20.31 37.19
N ARG A 586 -12.71 20.59 36.13
CA ARG A 586 -12.17 21.09 34.86
C ARG A 586 -11.59 22.50 35.01
N LYS A 587 -10.78 22.90 34.02
CA LYS A 587 -10.13 24.24 33.94
C LYS A 587 -9.16 24.55 35.09
N ARG A 588 -8.77 23.55 35.88
CA ARG A 588 -7.79 23.64 36.99
C ARG A 588 -6.37 23.22 36.61
N GLY A 589 -6.11 22.90 35.33
CA GLY A 589 -4.80 22.40 34.85
C GLY A 589 -4.57 20.90 35.01
N ILE A 590 -5.51 20.16 35.59
CA ILE A 590 -5.35 18.74 35.94
C ILE A 590 -5.05 17.85 34.73
N ALA A 591 -5.76 18.00 33.61
CA ALA A 591 -5.51 17.22 32.39
C ALA A 591 -4.10 17.45 31.81
N THR A 592 -3.60 18.68 31.93
CA THR A 592 -2.23 19.04 31.54
C THR A 592 -1.23 18.32 32.44
N ALA A 593 -1.40 18.36 33.77
CA ALA A 593 -0.53 17.66 34.71
C ALA A 593 -0.50 16.15 34.45
N LEU A 594 -1.67 15.53 34.27
CA LEU A 594 -1.80 14.11 33.94
C LEU A 594 -1.01 13.73 32.67
N LYS A 595 -1.13 14.52 31.59
CA LYS A 595 -0.37 14.26 30.36
C LYS A 595 1.13 14.52 30.49
N ILE A 596 1.56 15.47 31.31
CA ILE A 596 2.98 15.67 31.64
C ILE A 596 3.55 14.42 32.29
N HIS A 597 2.85 13.85 33.27
CA HIS A 597 3.27 12.60 33.92
C HIS A 597 3.32 11.43 32.93
N ALA A 598 2.30 11.30 32.07
CA ALA A 598 2.24 10.27 31.03
C ALA A 598 3.45 10.35 30.06
N LEU A 599 3.74 11.53 29.51
CA LEU A 599 4.86 11.71 28.58
C LEU A 599 6.23 11.60 29.28
N THR A 600 6.33 12.03 30.54
CA THR A 600 7.54 11.85 31.35
C THR A 600 7.83 10.36 31.55
N TYR A 601 6.80 9.55 31.83
CA TYR A 601 6.93 8.11 31.92
C TYR A 601 7.34 7.49 30.59
N ALA A 602 6.66 7.85 29.49
CA ALA A 602 6.98 7.36 28.15
C ALA A 602 8.44 7.65 27.78
N ARG A 603 8.92 8.87 28.07
CA ARG A 603 10.31 9.27 27.88
C ARG A 603 11.27 8.43 28.72
N LYS A 604 10.99 8.27 30.01
CA LYS A 604 11.86 7.50 30.94
C LYS A 604 11.94 6.03 30.57
N ARG A 605 10.83 5.45 30.09
CA ARG A 605 10.77 4.07 29.57
C ARG A 605 11.57 3.92 28.27
N GLY A 606 11.79 5.02 27.54
CA GLY A 606 12.37 4.99 26.21
C GLY A 606 11.41 4.43 25.17
N ALA A 607 10.11 4.78 25.27
CA ALA A 607 9.13 4.44 24.23
C ALA A 607 9.47 5.14 22.91
N ASP A 608 9.25 4.47 21.77
CA ASP A 608 9.58 5.02 20.45
C ASP A 608 8.59 6.13 20.05
N ALA A 609 7.32 5.97 20.46
CA ALA A 609 6.29 6.98 20.26
C ALA A 609 5.13 6.89 21.25
N VAL A 610 4.36 7.97 21.34
CA VAL A 610 3.04 7.99 21.98
C VAL A 610 1.98 8.40 20.98
N TRP A 611 0.97 7.56 20.80
CA TRP A 611 -0.18 7.79 19.93
C TRP A 611 -1.42 8.21 20.72
N THR A 612 -2.29 9.00 20.09
CA THR A 612 -3.60 9.37 20.65
C THR A 612 -4.57 9.70 19.52
N SER A 613 -5.84 9.34 19.73
CA SER A 613 -6.97 9.73 18.87
C SER A 613 -7.95 10.58 19.67
N ASN A 614 -8.45 11.66 19.08
CA ASN A 614 -9.42 12.55 19.72
C ASN A 614 -10.47 12.99 18.70
N GLU A 615 -11.74 13.06 19.12
CA GLU A 615 -12.82 13.62 18.31
C GLU A 615 -12.47 15.06 17.86
N VAL A 616 -12.76 15.38 16.58
CA VAL A 616 -12.31 16.61 15.90
C VAL A 616 -12.82 17.89 16.60
N GLY A 617 -14.00 17.85 17.21
CA GLY A 617 -14.58 18.93 18.02
C GLY A 617 -13.93 19.14 19.39
N ASN A 618 -13.08 18.23 19.88
CA ASN A 618 -12.39 18.37 21.16
C ASN A 618 -11.14 19.28 21.08
N VAL A 619 -11.38 20.56 20.78
CA VAL A 619 -10.32 21.58 20.60
C VAL A 619 -9.43 21.72 21.84
N GLY A 620 -9.98 21.53 23.04
CA GLY A 620 -9.22 21.63 24.29
C GLY A 620 -8.14 20.55 24.43
N MET A 621 -8.48 19.29 24.18
CA MET A 621 -7.50 18.19 24.25
C MET A 621 -6.50 18.25 23.10
N LEU A 622 -6.96 18.57 21.88
CA LEU A 622 -6.10 18.76 20.72
C LEU A 622 -5.05 19.87 20.95
N GLY A 623 -5.46 20.99 21.57
CA GLY A 623 -4.54 22.06 21.95
C GLY A 623 -3.44 21.61 22.92
N ILE A 624 -3.78 20.76 23.91
CA ILE A 624 -2.78 20.18 24.82
C ILE A 624 -1.81 19.28 24.05
N ASN A 625 -2.32 18.42 23.15
CA ASN A 625 -1.49 17.51 22.36
C ASN A 625 -0.49 18.28 21.50
N PHE A 626 -0.95 19.27 20.72
CA PHE A 626 -0.07 20.03 19.84
C PHE A 626 0.97 20.82 20.62
N ARG A 627 0.60 21.38 21.79
CA ARG A 627 1.57 22.03 22.69
C ARG A 627 2.66 21.07 23.17
N PHE A 628 2.35 19.78 23.31
CA PHE A 628 3.28 18.75 23.75
C PHE A 628 4.04 18.07 22.61
N GLY A 629 3.94 18.59 21.38
CA GLY A 629 4.70 18.09 20.24
C GLY A 629 4.07 16.89 19.53
N PHE A 630 2.77 16.65 19.73
CA PHE A 630 2.05 15.71 18.89
C PHE A 630 1.87 16.28 17.48
N GLU A 631 2.17 15.47 16.48
CA GLU A 631 2.00 15.78 15.07
C GLU A 631 0.79 15.03 14.51
N LYS A 632 0.00 15.70 13.67
CA LYS A 632 -1.19 15.10 13.05
C LYS A 632 -0.82 13.91 12.16
N GLN A 633 -1.62 12.87 12.25
CA GLN A 633 -1.62 11.69 11.40
C GLN A 633 -2.94 11.64 10.61
N PRO A 634 -3.09 10.73 9.63
CA PRO A 634 -4.38 10.55 8.95
C PRO A 634 -5.53 10.38 9.94
N GLU A 635 -6.66 11.06 9.69
CA GLU A 635 -7.85 10.96 10.53
C GLU A 635 -8.38 9.53 10.54
N GLU A 636 -8.88 9.07 11.68
CA GLU A 636 -9.68 7.86 11.76
C GLU A 636 -11.16 8.22 11.50
N LEU A 637 -11.78 7.48 10.59
CA LEU A 637 -13.16 7.63 10.19
C LEU A 637 -13.97 6.45 10.70
N GLN A 638 -14.95 6.72 11.56
CA GLN A 638 -15.90 5.71 12.02
C GLN A 638 -17.18 5.81 11.19
N TYR A 639 -17.66 4.66 10.75
CA TYR A 639 -18.79 4.50 9.84
C TYR A 639 -19.93 3.75 10.49
N THR A 640 -21.15 4.09 10.11
CA THR A 640 -22.36 3.38 10.48
C THR A 640 -23.23 3.08 9.25
N LYS A 641 -23.97 1.97 9.32
CA LYS A 641 -24.96 1.55 8.33
C LYS A 641 -26.16 0.93 9.02
N THR A 642 -27.35 1.46 8.75
CA THR A 642 -28.61 0.85 9.15
C THR A 642 -29.03 -0.20 8.11
N LEU A 643 -29.46 -1.36 8.59
CA LEU A 643 -30.01 -2.45 7.80
C LEU A 643 -31.55 -2.39 7.83
N ALA A 644 -32.17 -2.78 6.72
CA ALA A 644 -33.63 -2.74 6.54
C ALA A 644 -34.35 -3.90 7.22
#